data_AF-A0A9E1ZAU0-F1
#
_entry.id   AF-A0A9E1ZAU0-F1
#
_cell.length_a   1.000
_cell.length_b   1.000
_cell.length_c   1.000
_cell.angle_alpha   90.00
_cell.angle_beta   90.00
_cell.angle_gamma   90.00
#
_symmetry.space_group_name_H-M   'P 1'
#
loop_
_entity.id
_entity.type
_entity.pdbx_description
1 polymer ?
#
loop_
_entity_poly.entity_id
_entity_poly.type
_entity_poly.pdbx_seq_one_letter_code
_entity_poly.pdbx_strand_id
1 'polypeptide(L)'
;MNFNIDPKIFETYPDLKIGAIIIKGIDNTRRNSNVEGLLRGAAAQRGKQFSKYDFNEEPKVKAWKETYGKFGINPNKYPPSIAALLKRVGQGKEIPHINTLVDLYNYFSLKFMLPIGGEDLDWLCGDLNLTYTEEGDAFRPIGSINVEEAKEGEVAYKDNGGITCRYWNHKECERTKFTEKTINAVILVEDMSKMHMDEFGKMLREMQNAIIKYIGGQIEPYILTEDRTSVDLGVEGRMTANDSKVPQQEKAHFLQEEAKKKLVNKPTDQTVKKTPKKESKSLDLESEDFAKIQVKKALEEALTAAFKIEENIKVEYPNDEDHGDYASSVALQITKQLKKAPQEIAKEIIENLKTGDFIEKAEVAGPGFINVYLSKKYLEEESKKALKDDYGRSKIGDNKNIIVEYSAPNIAKPLGVHHLLSTIIGQSIYNLYKELGFNAISVNHIGDWGTQFGKLIFAYKKWGKKEDVEKAPIDELLKLYVRFHDEAEKDEKLEDEGRKEFRKFEEGDEENRELWKWFVDESMKAINKTYDKIGGIHFDKTQGESFYEDKMAPVLEEGKEKGIFVEGDEGSFIVEYEDENMTPFVVQKKDGATLYSTRDLATIKYRVDTWSPEKILYVVDVAQSLHFKQLYEAASRFDWYDDQATHVVFGRMHMKDGKMSTRKGNVILLEDVLDEAVKRAGEIIEDKNPDLKNKDEVARIVGIGSVKYNILSQNRITDITFDWDTMLSLDGNSAPYLQYTYARAKSILRKAKAATEESPSDQKPEDTAKIEEKTKSLLRALPKYKEYIARAAEEYKPNVLTNYLFDLAQKFNSFYNTVPVLKAKIEDQEARLELTEATSKILKNGLALLGVEVVEEM
;
A
#
# COMPACT_ATOMS: atom_id res chain seq x y z
N MET A 1 21.95 16.16 24.81
CA MET A 1 21.47 17.18 23.86
C MET A 1 20.66 18.19 24.63
N ASN A 2 20.72 19.46 24.25
CA ASN A 2 19.84 20.50 24.78
C ASN A 2 18.76 20.88 23.76
N PHE A 3 17.65 21.40 24.27
CA PHE A 3 16.76 22.26 23.49
C PHE A 3 17.08 23.71 23.84
N ASN A 4 17.49 24.49 22.85
CA ASN A 4 17.87 25.89 22.98
C ASN A 4 16.90 26.79 22.18
N ILE A 5 16.65 27.99 22.69
CA ILE A 5 15.94 29.05 21.98
C ILE A 5 16.93 30.19 21.77
N ASP A 6 17.11 30.63 20.53
CA ASP A 6 17.94 31.79 20.22
C ASP A 6 17.39 33.02 20.96
N PRO A 7 18.19 33.72 21.79
CA PRO A 7 17.75 34.92 22.51
C PRO A 7 17.08 35.98 21.62
N LYS A 8 17.45 36.08 20.33
CA LYS A 8 16.83 36.99 19.36
C LYS A 8 15.35 36.69 19.11
N ILE A 9 14.91 35.45 19.34
CA ILE A 9 13.50 35.07 19.28
C ILE A 9 12.74 35.79 20.40
N PHE A 10 13.27 35.84 21.62
CA PHE A 10 12.63 36.59 22.73
C PHE A 10 12.70 38.10 22.53
N GLU A 11 13.77 38.63 21.93
CA GLU A 11 13.84 40.06 21.57
C GLU A 11 12.71 40.45 20.60
N THR A 12 12.39 39.57 19.65
CA THR A 12 11.34 39.81 18.65
C THR A 12 9.93 39.45 19.18
N TYR A 13 9.85 38.44 20.03
CA TYR A 13 8.62 37.85 20.56
C TYR A 13 8.69 37.70 22.10
N PRO A 14 8.68 38.82 22.85
CA PRO A 14 8.91 38.81 24.29
C PRO A 14 7.79 38.13 25.10
N ASP A 15 6.61 37.97 24.51
CA ASP A 15 5.48 37.29 25.14
C ASP A 15 5.54 35.74 25.01
N LEU A 16 6.53 35.20 24.30
CA LEU A 16 6.66 33.77 24.02
C LEU A 16 6.91 32.97 25.30
N LYS A 17 6.14 31.90 25.47
CA LYS A 17 6.39 30.84 26.44
C LYS A 17 6.37 29.49 25.75
N ILE A 18 7.37 28.66 26.01
CA ILE A 18 7.41 27.28 25.50
C ILE A 18 7.44 26.31 26.66
N GLY A 19 6.42 25.44 26.72
CA GLY A 19 6.41 24.27 27.56
C GLY A 19 7.10 23.11 26.86
N ALA A 20 8.26 22.67 27.36
CA ALA A 20 8.96 21.48 26.88
C ALA A 20 8.65 20.31 27.82
N ILE A 21 7.85 19.36 27.37
CA ILE A 21 7.56 18.12 28.09
C ILE A 21 8.51 17.05 27.58
N ILE A 22 9.55 16.74 28.35
CA ILE A 22 10.52 15.70 28.02
C ILE A 22 9.95 14.35 28.47
N ILE A 23 9.97 13.39 27.56
CA ILE A 23 9.32 12.10 27.69
C ILE A 23 10.36 11.02 27.43
N LYS A 24 10.50 10.07 28.36
CA LYS A 24 11.43 8.94 28.22
C LYS A 24 10.76 7.61 28.53
N GLY A 25 11.04 6.61 27.70
CA GLY A 25 10.57 5.25 27.93
C GLY A 25 9.05 5.08 27.83
N ILE A 26 8.41 5.76 26.87
CA ILE A 26 6.97 5.57 26.59
C ILE A 26 6.69 4.31 25.77
N ASP A 27 5.45 3.80 25.90
CA ASP A 27 4.90 2.82 24.96
C ASP A 27 3.89 3.49 24.02
N ASN A 28 4.35 3.89 22.84
CA ASN A 28 3.51 4.51 21.81
C ASN A 28 2.93 3.48 20.81
N THR A 29 3.12 2.17 21.05
CA THR A 29 2.67 1.11 20.11
C THR A 29 1.19 0.77 20.29
N ARG A 30 0.65 1.01 21.48
CA ARG A 30 -0.74 0.70 21.82
C ARG A 30 -1.66 1.80 21.33
N ARG A 31 -2.61 1.44 20.49
CA ARG A 31 -3.76 2.28 20.16
C ARG A 31 -4.67 2.43 21.39
N ASN A 32 -4.97 3.66 21.80
CA ASN A 32 -5.75 3.93 23.02
C ASN A 32 -7.12 4.55 22.69
N SER A 33 -8.18 3.74 22.75
CA SER A 33 -9.55 4.15 22.45
C SER A 33 -10.08 5.28 23.36
N ASN A 34 -9.58 5.40 24.60
CA ASN A 34 -9.94 6.50 25.49
C ASN A 34 -9.36 7.83 24.99
N VAL A 35 -8.12 7.83 24.50
CA VAL A 35 -7.47 9.01 23.92
C VAL A 35 -8.17 9.42 22.62
N GLU A 36 -8.54 8.46 21.77
CA GLU A 36 -9.35 8.73 20.58
C GLU A 36 -10.71 9.32 20.93
N GLY A 37 -11.36 8.80 21.97
CA GLY A 37 -12.61 9.34 22.50
C GLY A 37 -12.45 10.78 22.99
N LEU A 38 -11.37 11.10 23.71
CA LEU A 38 -11.03 12.45 24.14
C LEU A 38 -10.84 13.39 22.94
N LEU A 39 -10.05 12.97 21.95
CA LEU A 39 -9.79 13.74 20.74
C LEU A 39 -11.07 13.99 19.94
N ARG A 40 -11.87 12.95 19.70
CA ARG A 40 -13.18 13.07 19.01
C ARG A 40 -14.13 13.98 19.77
N GLY A 41 -14.19 13.87 21.09
CA GLY A 41 -14.99 14.75 21.95
C GLY A 41 -14.56 16.21 21.83
N ALA A 42 -13.27 16.49 21.93
CA ALA A 42 -12.72 17.83 21.76
C ALA A 42 -12.96 18.38 20.34
N ALA A 43 -12.77 17.56 19.31
CA ALA A 43 -13.03 17.93 17.92
C ALA A 43 -14.52 18.26 17.70
N ALA A 44 -15.44 17.42 18.18
CA ALA A 44 -16.87 17.69 18.10
C ALA A 44 -17.27 18.97 18.85
N GLN A 45 -16.70 19.19 20.03
CA GLN A 45 -16.93 20.40 20.82
C GLN A 45 -16.47 21.66 20.07
N ARG A 46 -15.26 21.64 19.50
CA ARG A 46 -14.71 22.77 18.72
C ARG A 46 -15.44 22.97 17.40
N GLY A 47 -15.80 21.91 16.70
CA GLY A 47 -16.61 21.97 15.49
C GLY A 47 -17.97 22.63 15.76
N LYS A 48 -18.64 22.25 16.84
CA LYS A 48 -19.89 22.89 17.27
C LYS A 48 -19.68 24.36 17.66
N GLN A 49 -18.63 24.67 18.42
CA GLN A 49 -18.32 26.05 18.82
C GLN A 49 -18.10 26.95 17.59
N PHE A 50 -17.19 26.56 16.70
CA PHE A 50 -16.78 27.37 15.55
C PHE A 50 -17.66 27.18 14.30
N SER A 51 -18.74 26.41 14.40
CA SER A 51 -19.85 26.47 13.43
C SER A 51 -20.60 27.82 13.50
N LYS A 52 -20.49 28.54 14.63
CA LYS A 52 -21.19 29.80 14.88
C LYS A 52 -20.27 31.01 14.98
N TYR A 53 -18.98 30.79 15.21
CA TYR A 53 -17.97 31.82 15.44
C TYR A 53 -16.76 31.54 14.57
N ASP A 54 -16.13 32.59 14.02
CA ASP A 54 -14.88 32.43 13.30
C ASP A 54 -13.74 32.14 14.29
N PHE A 55 -13.12 30.96 14.17
CA PHE A 55 -11.98 30.57 15.01
C PHE A 55 -10.77 31.48 14.82
N ASN A 56 -10.70 32.26 13.74
CA ASN A 56 -9.65 33.25 13.54
C ASN A 56 -9.74 34.43 14.52
N GLU A 57 -10.92 34.67 15.12
CA GLU A 57 -11.13 35.71 16.13
C GLU A 57 -10.89 35.22 17.57
N GLU A 58 -10.67 33.91 17.77
CA GLU A 58 -10.30 33.36 19.07
C GLU A 58 -8.96 33.98 19.52
N PRO A 59 -8.87 34.65 20.69
CA PRO A 59 -7.68 35.40 21.11
C PRO A 59 -6.37 34.61 21.00
N LYS A 60 -6.39 33.32 21.35
CA LYS A 60 -5.19 32.46 21.28
C LYS A 60 -4.75 32.16 19.85
N VAL A 61 -5.70 31.93 18.94
CA VAL A 61 -5.43 31.71 17.52
C VAL A 61 -4.99 33.00 16.84
N LYS A 62 -5.66 34.11 17.17
CA LYS A 62 -5.36 35.44 16.66
C LYS A 62 -3.94 35.89 17.02
N ALA A 63 -3.53 35.71 18.28
CA ALA A 63 -2.17 36.01 18.72
C ALA A 63 -1.12 35.29 17.84
N TRP A 64 -1.35 34.02 17.51
CA TRP A 64 -0.45 33.26 16.63
C TRP A 64 -0.47 33.75 15.17
N LYS A 65 -1.65 34.10 14.63
CA LYS A 65 -1.72 34.68 13.27
C LYS A 65 -1.01 36.02 13.17
N GLU A 66 -1.11 36.86 14.19
CA GLU A 66 -0.41 38.14 14.27
C GLU A 66 1.11 37.94 14.36
N THR A 67 1.56 36.98 15.17
CA THR A 67 2.98 36.58 15.25
C THR A 67 3.52 36.11 13.90
N TYR A 68 2.78 35.25 13.18
CA TYR A 68 3.15 34.80 11.83
C TYR A 68 3.24 35.98 10.83
N GLY A 69 2.37 36.98 10.98
CA GLY A 69 2.43 38.21 10.19
C GLY A 69 3.72 39.02 10.45
N LYS A 70 4.14 39.15 11.71
CA LYS A 70 5.43 39.79 12.08
C LYS A 70 6.63 39.01 11.57
N PHE A 71 6.47 37.70 11.48
CA PHE A 71 7.44 36.74 10.95
C PHE A 71 7.56 36.78 9.40
N GLY A 72 6.78 37.61 8.69
CA GLY A 72 6.90 37.77 7.23
C GLY A 72 6.29 36.62 6.42
N ILE A 73 5.57 35.70 7.08
CA ILE A 73 4.88 34.58 6.46
C ILE A 73 3.38 34.85 6.46
N ASN A 74 2.71 34.59 5.34
CA ASN A 74 1.26 34.75 5.26
C ASN A 74 0.55 33.63 6.06
N PRO A 75 -0.11 33.93 7.20
CA PRO A 75 -0.76 32.92 8.05
C PRO A 75 -1.97 32.26 7.39
N ASN A 76 -2.47 32.77 6.27
CA ASN A 76 -3.51 32.11 5.50
C ASN A 76 -2.94 31.06 4.53
N LYS A 77 -1.69 31.25 4.08
CA LYS A 77 -0.96 30.28 3.23
C LYS A 77 -0.29 29.20 4.09
N TYR A 78 0.29 29.59 5.21
CA TYR A 78 0.96 28.70 6.17
C TYR A 78 0.38 28.96 7.57
N PRO A 79 -0.80 28.40 7.88
CA PRO A 79 -1.45 28.63 9.17
C PRO A 79 -0.69 27.96 10.33
N PRO A 80 -0.64 28.57 11.53
CA PRO A 80 -0.13 27.89 12.72
C PRO A 80 -0.88 26.58 12.96
N SER A 81 -0.23 25.58 13.54
CA SER A 81 -0.79 24.21 13.66
C SER A 81 -2.20 24.19 14.26
N ILE A 82 -2.47 25.00 15.29
CA ILE A 82 -3.81 25.10 15.88
C ILE A 82 -4.86 25.63 14.89
N ALA A 83 -4.53 26.62 14.06
CA ALA A 83 -5.45 27.14 13.06
C ALA A 83 -5.70 26.11 11.94
N ALA A 84 -4.68 25.34 11.56
CA ALA A 84 -4.81 24.25 10.61
C ALA A 84 -5.74 23.13 11.16
N LEU A 85 -5.57 22.78 12.44
CA LEU A 85 -6.36 21.76 13.12
C LEU A 85 -7.82 22.20 13.29
N LEU A 86 -8.07 23.44 13.72
CA LEU A 86 -9.42 24.01 13.83
C LEU A 86 -10.11 24.15 12.47
N LYS A 87 -9.38 24.51 11.41
CA LYS A 87 -9.91 24.52 10.04
C LYS A 87 -10.34 23.12 9.60
N ARG A 88 -9.55 22.09 9.91
CA ARG A 88 -9.90 20.69 9.60
C ARG A 88 -11.19 20.29 10.32
N VAL A 89 -11.27 20.55 11.62
CA VAL A 89 -12.44 20.25 12.45
C VAL A 89 -13.68 21.02 11.97
N GLY A 90 -13.54 22.31 11.64
CA GLY A 90 -14.64 23.13 11.11
C GLY A 90 -15.17 22.68 9.75
N GLN A 91 -14.35 21.97 8.96
CA GLN A 91 -14.77 21.33 7.71
C GLN A 91 -15.48 19.98 7.93
N GLY A 92 -15.68 19.54 9.17
CA GLY A 92 -16.24 18.23 9.49
C GLY A 92 -15.33 17.05 9.12
N LYS A 93 -14.03 17.31 8.90
CA LYS A 93 -13.06 16.26 8.57
C LYS A 93 -12.60 15.57 9.85
N GLU A 94 -12.58 14.24 9.84
CA GLU A 94 -12.03 13.46 10.96
C GLU A 94 -10.52 13.75 11.11
N ILE A 95 -10.04 13.86 12.35
CA ILE A 95 -8.59 13.96 12.64
C ILE A 95 -8.04 12.53 12.53
N PRO A 96 -7.10 12.26 11.61
CA PRO A 96 -6.60 10.92 11.40
C PRO A 96 -5.82 10.47 12.63
N HIS A 97 -6.04 9.22 13.05
CA HIS A 97 -5.19 8.58 14.04
C HIS A 97 -3.80 8.38 13.44
N ILE A 98 -2.76 8.91 14.08
CA ILE A 98 -1.36 8.70 13.69
C ILE A 98 -0.68 7.74 14.66
N ASN A 99 -0.80 8.03 15.95
CA ASN A 99 -0.44 7.19 17.09
C ASN A 99 -1.01 7.85 18.36
N THR A 100 -0.97 7.14 19.49
CA THR A 100 -1.60 7.62 20.73
C THR A 100 -0.98 8.91 21.26
N LEU A 101 0.34 9.10 21.14
CA LEU A 101 1.01 10.35 21.53
C LEU A 101 0.55 11.54 20.67
N VAL A 102 0.42 11.33 19.36
CA VAL A 102 -0.09 12.34 18.42
C VAL A 102 -1.53 12.72 18.72
N ASP A 103 -2.38 11.73 18.94
CA ASP A 103 -3.78 11.96 19.28
C ASP A 103 -3.93 12.71 20.60
N LEU A 104 -3.10 12.37 21.59
CA LEU A 104 -3.12 13.00 22.90
C LEU A 104 -2.68 14.47 22.82
N TYR A 105 -1.62 14.78 22.08
CA TYR A 105 -1.23 16.18 21.93
C TYR A 105 -2.24 16.97 21.08
N ASN A 106 -2.85 16.37 20.05
CA ASN A 106 -3.90 17.01 19.25
C ASN A 106 -5.14 17.29 20.10
N TYR A 107 -5.49 16.38 21.01
CA TYR A 107 -6.56 16.58 21.99
C TYR A 107 -6.26 17.81 22.85
N PHE A 108 -5.04 17.92 23.39
CA PHE A 108 -4.65 19.08 24.19
C PHE A 108 -4.54 20.38 23.39
N SER A 109 -4.11 20.31 22.13
CA SER A 109 -4.09 21.46 21.22
C SER A 109 -5.50 22.01 21.04
N LEU A 110 -6.49 21.14 20.77
CA LEU A 110 -7.90 21.55 20.70
C LEU A 110 -8.44 22.02 22.04
N LYS A 111 -8.08 21.36 23.14
CA LYS A 111 -8.55 21.71 24.48
C LYS A 111 -8.08 23.10 24.91
N PHE A 112 -6.83 23.45 24.67
CA PHE A 112 -6.24 24.72 25.12
C PHE A 112 -6.15 25.79 24.03
N MET A 113 -6.41 25.43 22.78
CA MET A 113 -6.33 26.29 21.59
C MET A 113 -4.92 26.88 21.39
N LEU A 114 -3.91 26.05 21.60
CA LEU A 114 -2.49 26.39 21.45
C LEU A 114 -1.83 25.45 20.42
N PRO A 115 -0.81 25.92 19.67
CA PRO A 115 0.09 25.06 18.93
C PRO A 115 0.76 24.05 19.87
N ILE A 116 0.65 22.77 19.52
CA ILE A 116 1.37 21.69 20.18
C ILE A 116 1.94 20.78 19.10
N GLY A 117 3.25 20.53 19.17
CA GLY A 117 3.98 19.61 18.31
C GLY A 117 5.04 18.86 19.11
N GLY A 118 5.97 18.19 18.44
CA GLY A 118 7.06 17.55 19.16
C GLY A 118 8.01 16.77 18.27
N GLU A 119 9.13 16.36 18.86
CA GLU A 119 10.23 15.72 18.14
C GLU A 119 10.59 14.39 18.79
N ASP A 120 10.79 13.36 17.97
CA ASP A 120 11.34 12.08 18.40
C ASP A 120 12.83 12.27 18.75
N LEU A 121 13.13 12.21 20.05
CA LEU A 121 14.45 12.50 20.59
C LEU A 121 15.50 11.49 20.10
N ASP A 122 15.09 10.27 19.76
CA ASP A 122 15.99 9.23 19.26
C ASP A 122 16.40 9.48 17.79
N TRP A 123 15.78 10.46 17.13
CA TRP A 123 16.02 10.86 15.75
C TRP A 123 16.63 12.25 15.58
N LEU A 124 16.85 12.97 16.69
CA LEU A 124 17.59 14.23 16.69
C LEU A 124 19.08 14.01 16.46
N CYS A 125 19.68 14.99 15.78
CA CYS A 125 21.11 15.09 15.50
C CYS A 125 21.69 16.26 16.27
N GLY A 126 22.16 16.02 17.50
CA GLY A 126 22.66 17.08 18.36
C GLY A 126 21.54 17.97 18.91
N ASP A 127 21.89 19.18 19.31
CA ASP A 127 20.95 20.07 20.02
C ASP A 127 19.80 20.50 19.10
N LEU A 128 18.58 20.55 19.67
CA LEU A 128 17.41 21.13 19.04
C LEU A 128 17.43 22.64 19.28
N ASN A 129 17.24 23.44 18.24
CA ASN A 129 17.31 24.89 18.32
C ASN A 129 16.08 25.52 17.69
N LEU A 130 15.36 26.37 18.43
CA LEU A 130 14.42 27.31 17.84
C LEU A 130 15.20 28.57 17.46
N THR A 131 15.41 28.76 16.16
CA THR A 131 16.31 29.79 15.63
C THR A 131 15.81 30.30 14.27
N TYR A 132 16.54 31.24 13.68
CA TYR A 132 16.32 31.70 12.31
C TYR A 132 17.05 30.79 11.33
N THR A 133 16.44 30.50 10.18
CA THR A 133 17.03 29.73 9.10
C THR A 133 18.10 30.54 8.38
N GLU A 134 19.10 29.84 7.88
CA GLU A 134 20.20 30.35 7.07
C GLU A 134 20.02 29.89 5.61
N GLU A 135 20.68 30.56 4.67
CA GLU A 135 20.66 30.15 3.26
C GLU A 135 21.22 28.73 3.10
N GLY A 136 20.47 27.86 2.40
CA GLY A 136 20.85 26.46 2.19
C GLY A 136 20.36 25.48 3.25
N ASP A 137 19.59 25.93 4.24
CA ASP A 137 18.94 25.03 5.19
C ASP A 137 17.99 24.06 4.49
N ALA A 138 18.30 22.77 4.57
CA ALA A 138 17.51 21.70 4.00
C ALA A 138 16.30 21.36 4.88
N PHE A 139 15.15 21.18 4.24
CA PHE A 139 13.91 20.74 4.86
C PHE A 139 13.24 19.65 4.02
N ARG A 140 12.94 18.50 4.62
CA ARG A 140 12.17 17.45 3.96
C ARG A 140 10.81 17.25 4.65
N PRO A 141 9.69 17.66 4.03
CA PRO A 141 8.38 17.52 4.65
C PRO A 141 7.98 16.06 4.79
N ILE A 142 7.15 15.78 5.80
CA ILE A 142 6.53 14.47 6.00
C ILE A 142 5.88 13.97 4.70
N GLY A 143 6.15 12.71 4.35
CA GLY A 143 5.56 12.05 3.17
C GLY A 143 6.16 12.48 1.82
N SER A 144 7.19 13.34 1.81
CA SER A 144 7.89 13.75 0.58
C SER A 144 9.27 13.11 0.48
N ILE A 145 9.67 12.77 -0.74
CA ILE A 145 11.05 12.39 -1.06
C ILE A 145 11.91 13.59 -1.50
N ASN A 146 11.27 14.73 -1.79
CA ASN A 146 11.95 15.94 -2.23
C ASN A 146 12.41 16.77 -1.02
N VAL A 147 13.64 17.28 -1.10
CA VAL A 147 14.21 18.22 -0.15
C VAL A 147 13.96 19.64 -0.67
N GLU A 148 13.34 20.46 0.17
CA GLU A 148 13.13 21.88 -0.05
C GLU A 148 14.24 22.67 0.64
N GLU A 149 14.63 23.82 0.08
CA GLU A 149 15.49 24.78 0.78
C GLU A 149 14.62 25.83 1.50
N ALA A 150 14.99 26.16 2.74
CA ALA A 150 14.37 27.26 3.47
C ALA A 150 14.93 28.60 3.02
N LYS A 151 14.08 29.64 3.04
CA LYS A 151 14.57 30.99 2.85
C LYS A 151 15.29 31.43 4.11
N GLU A 152 16.31 32.26 3.98
CA GLU A 152 16.98 32.89 5.12
C GLU A 152 15.98 33.73 5.94
N GLY A 153 16.09 33.68 7.27
CA GLY A 153 15.28 34.47 8.21
C GLY A 153 13.92 33.86 8.56
N GLU A 154 13.63 32.62 8.15
CA GLU A 154 12.47 31.88 8.65
C GLU A 154 12.71 31.44 10.13
N VAL A 155 11.74 31.49 11.03
CA VAL A 155 11.83 30.90 12.36
C VAL A 155 11.49 29.43 12.20
N ALA A 156 12.38 28.56 12.66
CA ALA A 156 12.26 27.12 12.51
C ALA A 156 12.89 26.39 13.69
N TYR A 157 12.43 25.17 13.92
CA TYR A 157 13.15 24.20 14.73
C TYR A 157 14.21 23.51 13.85
N LYS A 158 15.46 23.48 14.33
CA LYS A 158 16.62 22.93 13.62
C LYS A 158 17.50 22.12 14.55
N ASP A 159 18.09 21.06 14.03
CA ASP A 159 19.21 20.36 14.64
C ASP A 159 20.37 20.25 13.62
N ASN A 160 21.44 19.51 13.94
CA ASN A 160 22.56 19.34 13.01
C ASN A 160 22.20 18.56 11.73
N GLY A 161 21.00 17.95 11.69
CA GLY A 161 20.49 17.19 10.54
C GLY A 161 19.71 18.02 9.54
N GLY A 162 19.24 19.20 9.92
CA GLY A 162 18.42 20.09 9.09
C GLY A 162 17.26 20.72 9.87
N ILE A 163 16.27 21.24 9.15
CA ILE A 163 15.04 21.76 9.75
C ILE A 163 14.13 20.60 10.17
N THR A 164 13.76 20.55 11.46
CA THR A 164 12.81 19.58 12.01
C THR A 164 11.37 20.07 11.91
N CYS A 165 11.15 21.38 12.07
CA CYS A 165 9.85 22.00 11.82
C CYS A 165 10.00 23.40 11.20
N ARG A 166 9.50 23.55 9.97
CA ARG A 166 9.57 24.77 9.16
C ARG A 166 8.34 25.66 9.35
N TYR A 167 8.54 26.97 9.20
CA TYR A 167 7.54 28.00 9.48
C TYR A 167 7.03 27.88 10.91
N TRP A 168 7.98 27.84 11.84
CA TRP A 168 7.81 27.76 13.29
C TRP A 168 7.12 26.49 13.78
N ASN A 169 5.81 26.35 13.57
CA ASN A 169 5.02 25.21 14.06
C ASN A 169 4.01 24.71 13.02
N HIS A 170 4.34 24.85 11.71
CA HIS A 170 3.44 24.50 10.63
C HIS A 170 3.80 23.21 9.87
N LYS A 171 5.07 23.02 9.46
CA LYS A 171 5.49 21.87 8.65
C LYS A 171 6.60 21.07 9.31
N GLU A 172 6.27 19.88 9.78
CA GLU A 172 7.23 18.94 10.37
C GLU A 172 8.00 18.15 9.31
N CYS A 173 9.20 17.70 9.65
CA CYS A 173 10.06 16.91 8.78
C CYS A 173 9.80 15.40 8.93
N GLU A 174 10.15 14.64 7.90
CA GLU A 174 9.95 13.19 7.89
C GLU A 174 10.80 12.44 8.94
N ARG A 175 11.98 12.98 9.31
CA ARG A 175 13.00 12.31 10.13
C ARG A 175 12.59 12.19 11.59
N THR A 176 12.13 13.28 12.20
CA THR A 176 11.88 13.40 13.65
C THR A 176 10.42 13.23 14.02
N LYS A 177 9.53 12.95 13.05
CA LYS A 177 8.12 12.69 13.31
C LYS A 177 7.91 11.53 14.29
N PHE A 178 6.88 11.66 15.12
CA PHE A 178 6.43 10.57 15.98
C PHE A 178 5.93 9.38 15.18
N THR A 179 6.28 8.20 15.66
CA THR A 179 5.78 6.91 15.16
C THR A 179 5.36 6.05 16.33
N GLU A 180 4.67 4.94 16.06
CA GLU A 180 4.36 3.93 17.08
C GLU A 180 5.61 3.42 17.82
N LYS A 181 6.79 3.54 17.20
CA LYS A 181 8.09 3.12 17.77
C LYS A 181 8.83 4.21 18.54
N THR A 182 8.26 5.41 18.67
CA THR A 182 8.88 6.49 19.44
C THR A 182 8.91 6.13 20.93
N ILE A 183 10.11 6.17 21.52
CA ILE A 183 10.34 5.80 22.93
C ILE A 183 10.71 7.04 23.75
N ASN A 184 11.53 7.93 23.18
CA ASN A 184 11.89 9.20 23.79
C ASN A 184 11.40 10.35 22.92
N ALA A 185 10.74 11.33 23.53
CA ALA A 185 10.10 12.43 22.82
C ALA A 185 10.22 13.74 23.59
N VAL A 186 10.11 14.85 22.88
CA VAL A 186 9.82 16.15 23.49
C VAL A 186 8.53 16.69 22.88
N ILE A 187 7.54 17.00 23.71
CA ILE A 187 6.35 17.75 23.28
C ILE A 187 6.58 19.22 23.57
N LEU A 188 6.34 20.06 22.57
CA LEU A 188 6.50 21.50 22.61
C LEU A 188 5.12 22.15 22.58
N VAL A 189 4.80 22.88 23.65
CA VAL A 189 3.55 23.62 23.81
C VAL A 189 3.86 25.11 23.77
N GLU A 190 3.34 25.83 22.79
CA GLU A 190 3.78 27.19 22.53
C GLU A 190 2.63 28.19 22.79
N ASP A 191 2.89 29.21 23.62
CA ASP A 191 1.92 30.27 23.93
C ASP A 191 2.44 31.65 23.53
N MET A 192 1.60 32.36 22.78
CA MET A 192 1.75 33.79 22.42
C MET A 192 0.58 34.64 22.96
N SER A 193 -0.38 34.02 23.67
CA SER A 193 -1.63 34.66 24.10
C SER A 193 -1.56 35.33 25.47
N LYS A 194 -0.36 35.42 26.06
CA LYS A 194 -0.12 35.97 27.41
C LYS A 194 -0.84 35.21 28.52
N MET A 195 -0.97 33.88 28.38
CA MET A 195 -1.55 33.03 29.44
C MET A 195 -0.76 33.18 30.74
N HIS A 196 -1.45 33.24 31.89
CA HIS A 196 -0.76 33.36 33.17
C HIS A 196 0.13 32.14 33.45
N MET A 197 1.31 32.33 34.04
CA MET A 197 2.30 31.26 34.26
C MET A 197 1.74 30.09 35.09
N ASP A 198 0.91 30.36 36.09
CA ASP A 198 0.28 29.30 36.88
C ASP A 198 -0.71 28.47 36.07
N GLU A 199 -1.44 29.10 35.14
CA GLU A 199 -2.38 28.41 34.26
C GLU A 199 -1.62 27.56 33.24
N PHE A 200 -0.56 28.11 32.65
CA PHE A 200 0.32 27.40 31.74
C PHE A 200 0.98 26.19 32.43
N GLY A 201 1.49 26.36 33.65
CA GLY A 201 2.05 25.28 34.44
C GLY A 201 1.02 24.21 34.85
N LYS A 202 -0.23 24.59 35.13
CA LYS A 202 -1.33 23.63 35.38
C LYS A 202 -1.64 22.81 34.15
N MET A 203 -1.69 23.45 32.97
CA MET A 203 -1.88 22.77 31.69
C MET A 203 -0.77 21.74 31.44
N LEU A 204 0.51 22.10 31.61
CA LEU A 204 1.61 21.17 31.39
C LEU A 204 1.56 19.97 32.35
N ARG A 205 1.18 20.19 33.62
CA ARG A 205 0.94 19.09 34.57
C ARG A 205 -0.24 18.21 34.17
N GLU A 206 -1.29 18.80 33.61
CA GLU A 206 -2.42 18.03 33.10
C GLU A 206 -2.00 17.12 31.93
N MET A 207 -1.22 17.67 31.00
CA MET A 207 -0.64 16.91 29.89
C MET A 207 0.28 15.80 30.38
N GLN A 208 1.20 16.12 31.30
CA GLN A 208 2.08 15.16 31.95
C GLN A 208 1.29 13.98 32.52
N ASN A 209 0.27 14.26 33.33
CA ASN A 209 -0.55 13.22 33.95
C ASN A 209 -1.30 12.38 32.92
N ALA A 210 -1.79 12.98 31.84
CA ALA A 210 -2.46 12.24 30.78
C ALA A 210 -1.50 11.35 29.99
N ILE A 211 -0.27 11.82 29.71
CA ILE A 211 0.75 11.01 29.05
C ILE A 211 1.11 9.81 29.95
N ILE A 212 1.39 10.04 31.24
CA ILE A 212 1.66 8.95 32.21
C ILE A 212 0.50 7.97 32.24
N LYS A 213 -0.74 8.46 32.26
CA LYS A 213 -1.94 7.63 32.36
C LYS A 213 -2.16 6.75 31.13
N TYR A 214 -1.99 7.30 29.92
CA TYR A 214 -2.41 6.64 28.68
C TYR A 214 -1.28 5.97 27.90
N ILE A 215 -0.03 6.39 28.14
CA ILE A 215 1.16 6.01 27.36
C ILE A 215 2.31 5.56 28.27
N GLY A 216 2.34 5.98 29.54
CA GLY A 216 3.39 5.64 30.50
C GLY A 216 4.61 6.55 30.40
N GLY A 217 5.78 6.05 30.83
CA GLY A 217 7.07 6.74 30.73
C GLY A 217 7.41 7.72 31.87
N GLN A 218 8.66 8.19 31.87
CA GLN A 218 9.16 9.25 32.74
C GLN A 218 8.96 10.59 32.04
N ILE A 219 8.22 11.50 32.68
CA ILE A 219 7.77 12.74 32.07
C ILE A 219 8.19 13.94 32.92
N GLU A 220 8.92 14.87 32.32
CA GLU A 220 9.44 16.06 32.98
C GLU A 220 9.06 17.34 32.19
N PRO A 221 8.12 18.15 32.72
CA PRO A 221 7.75 19.41 32.08
C PRO A 221 8.68 20.56 32.52
N TYR A 222 9.10 21.36 31.55
CA TYR A 222 9.87 22.58 31.74
C TYR A 222 9.18 23.74 31.04
N ILE A 223 9.36 24.96 31.56
CA ILE A 223 8.91 26.19 30.90
C ILE A 223 10.13 27.01 30.54
N LEU A 224 10.25 27.36 29.26
CA LEU A 224 11.28 28.23 28.71
C LEU A 224 10.70 29.63 28.46
N THR A 225 11.47 30.63 28.86
CA THR A 225 11.21 32.07 28.75
C THR A 225 12.54 32.79 28.48
N GLU A 226 12.53 34.12 28.37
CA GLU A 226 13.76 34.91 28.23
C GLU A 226 14.79 34.65 29.35
N ASP A 227 14.32 34.36 30.57
CA ASP A 227 15.17 34.03 31.73
C ASP A 227 15.71 32.59 31.71
N ARG A 228 15.13 31.72 30.88
CA ARG A 228 15.50 30.30 30.75
C ARG A 228 15.35 29.85 29.31
N THR A 229 16.39 30.09 28.53
CA THR A 229 16.40 29.83 27.08
C THR A 229 16.83 28.41 26.69
N SER A 230 17.18 27.55 27.65
CA SER A 230 17.64 26.19 27.38
C SER A 230 17.19 25.17 28.42
N VAL A 231 17.07 23.91 28.00
CA VAL A 231 16.81 22.74 28.84
C VAL A 231 17.55 21.51 28.31
N ASP A 232 18.10 20.70 29.22
CA ASP A 232 18.70 19.41 28.88
C ASP A 232 17.60 18.38 28.54
N LEU A 233 17.68 17.79 27.35
CA LEU A 233 16.76 16.74 26.89
C LEU A 233 17.09 15.38 27.54
N GLY A 234 18.28 15.25 28.13
CA GLY A 234 18.73 14.09 28.89
C GLY A 234 18.81 12.80 28.09
N VAL A 235 19.08 12.92 26.79
CA VAL A 235 19.42 11.84 25.85
C VAL A 235 20.62 12.26 24.99
N GLU A 236 21.38 11.29 24.50
CA GLU A 236 22.44 11.50 23.51
C GLU A 236 21.88 11.41 22.10
N GLY A 237 22.19 12.39 21.26
CA GLY A 237 21.71 12.47 19.89
C GLY A 237 22.48 11.58 18.94
N ARG A 238 21.98 11.47 17.72
CA ARG A 238 22.72 10.81 16.64
C ARG A 238 23.94 11.64 16.24
N MET A 239 25.05 10.95 16.00
CA MET A 239 26.30 11.59 15.59
C MET A 239 26.28 12.11 14.14
N THR A 240 25.50 11.48 13.24
CA THR A 240 25.34 11.94 11.85
C THR A 240 23.96 11.60 11.29
N ALA A 241 23.20 12.60 10.87
CA ALA A 241 22.19 12.48 9.81
C ALA A 241 22.19 13.80 9.04
N ASN A 242 21.76 13.77 7.77
CA ASN A 242 21.66 14.96 6.94
C ASN A 242 20.42 14.80 6.04
N ASP A 243 19.43 15.67 6.20
CA ASP A 243 18.15 15.60 5.50
C ASP A 243 18.29 15.71 3.96
N SER A 244 19.44 16.17 3.45
CA SER A 244 19.80 16.12 2.03
C SER A 244 20.22 14.73 1.51
N LYS A 245 20.49 13.76 2.39
CA LYS A 245 21.08 12.44 2.04
C LYS A 245 20.36 11.21 2.59
N VAL A 246 19.42 11.35 3.52
CA VAL A 246 18.74 10.19 4.15
C VAL A 246 17.78 9.51 3.16
N PRO A 247 17.93 8.22 2.78
CA PRO A 247 16.90 7.48 2.07
C PRO A 247 15.86 6.94 3.08
N GLN A 248 14.58 6.83 2.67
CA GLN A 248 13.44 6.35 3.50
C GLN A 248 13.66 5.01 4.25
N GLN A 249 14.71 4.26 3.93
CA GLN A 249 14.96 2.90 4.43
C GLN A 249 15.78 2.83 5.73
N GLU A 250 16.42 3.91 6.18
CA GLU A 250 17.28 3.86 7.37
C GLU A 250 16.51 3.64 8.70
N LYS A 251 15.21 3.99 8.76
CA LYS A 251 14.36 3.73 9.94
C LYS A 251 14.06 2.25 10.17
N ALA A 252 14.07 1.41 9.13
CA ALA A 252 13.88 -0.03 9.29
C ALA A 252 15.17 -0.76 9.72
N HIS A 253 16.32 -0.32 9.20
CA HIS A 253 17.62 -0.99 9.39
C HIS A 253 18.16 -0.81 10.83
N PHE A 254 18.14 0.42 11.37
CA PHE A 254 18.69 0.69 12.70
C PHE A 254 17.83 0.12 13.85
N LEU A 255 16.51 0.03 13.67
CA LEU A 255 15.60 -0.56 14.67
C LEU A 255 15.74 -2.08 14.79
N GLN A 256 16.24 -2.75 13.76
CA GLN A 256 16.62 -4.17 13.84
C GLN A 256 17.94 -4.37 14.61
N GLU A 257 18.88 -3.44 14.51
CA GLU A 257 20.19 -3.49 15.19
C GLU A 257 20.09 -3.23 16.70
N GLU A 258 19.27 -2.27 17.14
CA GLU A 258 19.08 -2.01 18.58
C GLU A 258 18.18 -3.04 19.28
N ALA A 259 17.14 -3.54 18.61
CA ALA A 259 16.31 -4.62 19.13
C ALA A 259 17.15 -5.89 19.38
N LYS A 260 18.12 -6.18 18.51
CA LYS A 260 19.10 -7.27 18.70
C LYS A 260 20.00 -7.06 19.93
N LYS A 261 20.37 -5.81 20.26
CA LYS A 261 21.23 -5.51 21.42
C LYS A 261 20.49 -5.62 22.76
N LYS A 262 19.18 -5.33 22.81
CA LYS A 262 18.37 -5.43 24.04
C LYS A 262 17.92 -6.85 24.39
N LEU A 263 17.99 -7.80 23.45
CA LEU A 263 17.61 -9.22 23.65
C LEU A 263 18.68 -10.08 24.34
N VAL A 264 19.87 -9.55 24.62
CA VAL A 264 21.00 -10.36 25.16
C VAL A 264 20.98 -10.48 26.69
N ASN A 265 20.23 -9.66 27.43
CA ASN A 265 20.28 -9.65 28.90
C ASN A 265 18.88 -9.72 29.54
N LYS A 266 18.33 -10.93 29.71
CA LYS A 266 17.46 -11.27 30.86
C LYS A 266 17.38 -12.80 31.04
N PRO A 267 17.39 -13.32 32.29
CA PRO A 267 17.37 -14.76 32.54
C PRO A 267 15.95 -15.31 32.36
N THR A 268 15.85 -16.41 31.61
CA THR A 268 14.63 -17.20 31.42
C THR A 268 14.41 -18.16 32.58
N ASP A 269 13.22 -18.12 33.17
CA ASP A 269 12.66 -19.31 33.81
C ASP A 269 11.15 -19.41 33.51
N GLN A 270 10.70 -20.65 33.43
CA GLN A 270 9.35 -21.15 33.09
C GLN A 270 9.07 -21.47 31.61
N THR A 271 9.02 -22.78 31.39
CA THR A 271 8.73 -23.52 30.17
C THR A 271 7.24 -23.53 29.83
N VAL A 272 6.88 -22.87 28.74
CA VAL A 272 5.76 -23.28 27.87
C VAL A 272 6.35 -23.51 26.49
N LYS A 273 6.11 -24.70 25.91
CA LYS A 273 6.67 -25.12 24.62
C LYS A 273 6.20 -24.16 23.51
N LYS A 274 7.05 -23.21 23.11
CA LYS A 274 6.91 -22.51 21.83
C LYS A 274 7.22 -23.49 20.70
N THR A 275 6.20 -23.87 19.94
CA THR A 275 6.40 -24.51 18.64
C THR A 275 7.07 -23.48 17.71
N PRO A 276 8.18 -23.79 17.04
CA PRO A 276 8.85 -22.84 16.16
C PRO A 276 7.92 -22.47 15.00
N LYS A 277 7.76 -21.16 14.75
CA LYS A 277 7.13 -20.64 13.52
C LYS A 277 7.92 -21.17 12.32
N LYS A 278 7.33 -22.04 11.50
CA LYS A 278 7.88 -22.38 10.18
C LYS A 278 7.81 -21.13 9.32
N GLU A 279 8.91 -20.75 8.69
CA GLU A 279 8.92 -19.69 7.68
C GLU A 279 7.98 -20.08 6.52
N SER A 280 7.09 -19.16 6.10
CA SER A 280 6.21 -19.39 4.95
C SER A 280 7.07 -19.74 3.73
N LYS A 281 6.79 -20.87 3.06
CA LYS A 281 7.53 -21.27 1.86
C LYS A 281 7.43 -20.19 0.79
N SER A 282 8.57 -19.64 0.38
CA SER A 282 8.69 -18.80 -0.81
C SER A 282 8.50 -19.64 -2.08
N LEU A 283 8.24 -18.99 -3.21
CA LEU A 283 8.22 -19.70 -4.50
C LEU A 283 9.61 -20.30 -4.76
N ASP A 284 9.68 -21.53 -5.26
CA ASP A 284 10.95 -22.16 -5.63
C ASP A 284 11.44 -21.63 -6.99
N LEU A 285 11.86 -20.37 -6.99
CA LEU A 285 12.38 -19.68 -8.17
C LEU A 285 13.76 -20.21 -8.60
N GLU A 286 14.48 -20.90 -7.72
CA GLU A 286 15.85 -21.41 -7.95
C GLU A 286 15.88 -22.57 -8.96
N SER A 287 14.74 -23.26 -9.12
CA SER A 287 14.56 -24.35 -10.08
C SER A 287 14.37 -23.87 -11.53
N GLU A 288 14.09 -22.58 -11.74
CA GLU A 288 13.76 -22.05 -13.06
C GLU A 288 14.99 -21.68 -13.90
N ASP A 289 14.78 -21.68 -15.21
CA ASP A 289 15.79 -21.29 -16.22
C ASP A 289 15.84 -19.78 -16.47
N PHE A 290 15.54 -18.97 -15.45
CA PHE A 290 15.61 -17.51 -15.56
C PHE A 290 17.05 -17.04 -15.73
N ALA A 291 17.28 -16.03 -16.57
CA ALA A 291 18.61 -15.49 -16.82
C ALA A 291 19.29 -15.05 -15.51
N LYS A 292 18.52 -14.42 -14.61
CA LYS A 292 18.98 -14.04 -13.27
C LYS A 292 19.47 -15.22 -12.44
N ILE A 293 18.77 -16.35 -12.47
CA ILE A 293 19.11 -17.57 -11.72
C ILE A 293 20.31 -18.26 -12.37
N GLN A 294 20.40 -18.29 -13.69
CA GLN A 294 21.57 -18.80 -14.40
C GLN A 294 22.82 -17.97 -14.10
N VAL A 295 22.72 -16.63 -14.08
CA VAL A 295 23.83 -15.74 -13.68
C VAL A 295 24.22 -15.97 -12.22
N LYS A 296 23.25 -16.12 -11.32
CA LYS A 296 23.49 -16.46 -9.91
C LYS A 296 24.32 -17.74 -9.80
N LYS A 297 23.85 -18.84 -10.41
CA LYS A 297 24.55 -20.14 -10.42
C LYS A 297 25.95 -20.04 -11.00
N ALA A 298 26.13 -19.29 -12.09
CA ALA A 298 27.45 -19.07 -12.69
C ALA A 298 28.41 -18.33 -11.75
N LEU A 299 27.93 -17.34 -11.00
CA LEU A 299 28.72 -16.63 -10.00
C LEU A 299 29.03 -17.51 -8.77
N GLU A 300 28.10 -18.38 -8.36
CA GLU A 300 28.31 -19.32 -7.24
C GLU A 300 29.36 -20.37 -7.60
N GLU A 301 29.30 -20.91 -8.81
CA GLU A 301 30.34 -21.81 -9.34
C GLU A 301 31.70 -21.11 -9.38
N ALA A 302 31.75 -19.86 -9.86
CA ALA A 302 32.98 -19.07 -9.95
C ALA A 302 33.56 -18.75 -8.57
N LEU A 303 32.71 -18.42 -7.60
CA LEU A 303 33.08 -18.19 -6.20
C LEU A 303 33.66 -19.47 -5.57
N THR A 304 32.99 -20.61 -5.78
CA THR A 304 33.45 -21.91 -5.27
C THR A 304 34.76 -22.32 -5.93
N ALA A 305 34.93 -22.06 -7.22
CA ALA A 305 36.17 -22.32 -7.94
C ALA A 305 37.33 -21.50 -7.37
N ALA A 306 37.13 -20.18 -7.20
CA ALA A 306 38.14 -19.23 -6.72
C ALA A 306 38.54 -19.45 -5.26
N PHE A 307 37.56 -19.68 -4.36
CA PHE A 307 37.80 -19.61 -2.92
C PHE A 307 37.37 -20.84 -2.13
N LYS A 308 36.74 -21.84 -2.76
CA LYS A 308 36.13 -22.99 -2.06
C LYS A 308 35.09 -22.57 -1.02
N ILE A 309 34.38 -21.48 -1.32
CA ILE A 309 33.29 -20.93 -0.50
C ILE A 309 31.98 -21.22 -1.22
N GLU A 310 31.05 -21.84 -0.50
CA GLU A 310 29.65 -22.02 -0.90
C GLU A 310 28.82 -20.99 -0.15
N GLU A 311 28.32 -19.98 -0.86
CA GLU A 311 27.49 -18.90 -0.32
C GLU A 311 26.34 -18.64 -1.30
N ASN A 312 25.16 -18.34 -0.76
CA ASN A 312 24.00 -17.99 -1.57
C ASN A 312 24.16 -16.57 -2.11
N ILE A 313 24.35 -16.43 -3.43
CA ILE A 313 24.63 -15.13 -4.04
C ILE A 313 23.34 -14.38 -4.32
N LYS A 314 23.28 -13.12 -3.90
CA LYS A 314 22.26 -12.19 -4.37
C LYS A 314 22.66 -11.58 -5.71
N VAL A 315 21.78 -11.68 -6.69
CA VAL A 315 21.87 -10.99 -7.98
C VAL A 315 20.76 -9.95 -8.07
N GLU A 316 21.08 -8.76 -8.58
CA GLU A 316 20.18 -7.62 -8.70
C GLU A 316 20.21 -7.02 -10.11
N TYR A 317 19.19 -6.22 -10.44
CA TYR A 317 19.20 -5.43 -11.67
C TYR A 317 19.94 -4.12 -11.40
N PRO A 318 20.95 -3.75 -12.20
CA PRO A 318 21.57 -2.45 -12.09
C PRO A 318 20.56 -1.32 -12.39
N ASN A 319 20.72 -0.17 -11.72
CA ASN A 319 19.91 1.02 -11.99
C ASN A 319 20.24 1.66 -13.34
N ASP A 320 21.45 1.43 -13.84
CA ASP A 320 21.97 1.94 -15.11
C ASP A 320 22.34 0.75 -16.00
N GLU A 321 21.87 0.74 -17.26
CA GLU A 321 22.13 -0.36 -18.19
C GLU A 321 23.60 -0.44 -18.62
N ASP A 322 24.35 0.65 -18.47
CA ASP A 322 25.79 0.71 -18.70
C ASP A 322 26.56 -0.09 -17.64
N HIS A 323 25.89 -0.48 -16.54
CA HIS A 323 26.45 -1.37 -15.51
C HIS A 323 26.09 -2.85 -15.71
N GLY A 324 25.71 -3.26 -16.91
CA GLY A 324 25.40 -4.65 -17.23
C GLY A 324 23.94 -5.05 -17.01
N ASP A 325 23.64 -6.30 -17.33
CA ASP A 325 22.29 -6.88 -17.24
C ASP A 325 21.92 -7.23 -15.81
N TYR A 326 22.92 -7.69 -15.07
CA TYR A 326 22.83 -8.14 -13.69
C TYR A 326 24.07 -7.68 -12.93
N ALA A 327 23.91 -7.44 -11.63
CA ALA A 327 25.03 -7.14 -10.74
C ALA A 327 24.97 -7.98 -9.46
N SER A 328 26.13 -8.20 -8.85
CA SER A 328 26.24 -8.83 -7.54
C SER A 328 27.21 -8.08 -6.62
N SER A 329 26.85 -8.00 -5.35
CA SER A 329 27.66 -7.44 -4.26
C SER A 329 28.42 -8.52 -3.46
N VAL A 330 28.44 -9.78 -3.92
CA VAL A 330 29.02 -10.91 -3.16
C VAL A 330 30.44 -10.64 -2.68
N ALA A 331 31.28 -10.02 -3.53
CA ALA A 331 32.67 -9.76 -3.18
C ALA A 331 32.81 -8.78 -2.01
N LEU A 332 31.86 -7.86 -1.80
CA LEU A 332 31.80 -6.95 -0.64
C LEU A 332 31.46 -7.70 0.65
N GLN A 333 30.59 -8.71 0.55
CA GLN A 333 30.04 -9.45 1.70
C GLN A 333 31.06 -10.41 2.32
N ILE A 334 31.93 -11.01 1.51
CA ILE A 334 32.89 -12.04 1.95
C ILE A 334 34.30 -11.49 2.28
N THR A 335 34.48 -10.17 2.26
CA THR A 335 35.75 -9.49 2.59
C THR A 335 36.34 -9.92 3.93
N LYS A 336 35.51 -9.98 4.98
CA LYS A 336 35.94 -10.37 6.34
C LYS A 336 36.42 -11.82 6.42
N GLN A 337 35.78 -12.72 5.66
CA GLN A 337 36.12 -14.14 5.63
C GLN A 337 37.45 -14.38 4.92
N LEU A 338 37.67 -13.70 3.79
CA LEU A 338 38.86 -13.86 2.96
C LEU A 338 40.04 -12.98 3.37
N LYS A 339 39.80 -11.92 4.16
CA LYS A 339 40.81 -10.89 4.52
C LYS A 339 41.49 -10.27 3.29
N LYS A 340 40.75 -10.14 2.18
CA LYS A 340 41.18 -9.52 0.92
C LYS A 340 40.33 -8.28 0.62
N ALA A 341 40.86 -7.37 -0.21
CA ALA A 341 40.09 -6.22 -0.67
C ALA A 341 38.94 -6.66 -1.59
N PRO A 342 37.73 -6.06 -1.51
CA PRO A 342 36.59 -6.53 -2.29
C PRO A 342 36.79 -6.46 -3.81
N GLN A 343 37.58 -5.51 -4.30
CA GLN A 343 37.95 -5.45 -5.72
C GLN A 343 38.83 -6.62 -6.16
N GLU A 344 39.74 -7.09 -5.30
CA GLU A 344 40.58 -8.27 -5.58
C GLU A 344 39.72 -9.54 -5.59
N ILE A 345 38.83 -9.67 -4.61
CA ILE A 345 37.86 -10.77 -4.53
C ILE A 345 37.00 -10.80 -5.80
N ALA A 346 36.45 -9.66 -6.23
CA ALA A 346 35.64 -9.57 -7.43
C ALA A 346 36.42 -9.97 -8.70
N LYS A 347 37.69 -9.54 -8.83
CA LYS A 347 38.55 -9.95 -9.95
C LYS A 347 38.78 -11.46 -9.98
N GLU A 348 39.12 -12.06 -8.84
CA GLU A 348 39.36 -13.51 -8.74
C GLU A 348 38.08 -14.31 -9.05
N ILE A 349 36.89 -13.84 -8.66
CA ILE A 349 35.61 -14.45 -9.06
C ILE A 349 35.43 -14.36 -10.57
N ILE A 350 35.65 -13.19 -11.18
CA ILE A 350 35.48 -12.98 -12.63
C ILE A 350 36.48 -13.83 -13.44
N GLU A 351 37.72 -13.99 -12.99
CA GLU A 351 38.73 -14.84 -13.63
C GLU A 351 38.31 -16.32 -13.67
N ASN A 352 37.48 -16.75 -12.72
CA ASN A 352 36.92 -18.10 -12.66
C ASN A 352 35.49 -18.20 -13.24
N LEU A 353 34.92 -17.10 -13.74
CA LEU A 353 33.59 -17.07 -14.35
C LEU A 353 33.64 -17.59 -15.79
N LYS A 354 32.81 -18.57 -16.09
CA LYS A 354 32.66 -19.11 -17.45
C LYS A 354 31.90 -18.10 -18.32
N THR A 355 32.59 -17.54 -19.32
CA THR A 355 31.99 -16.71 -20.39
C THR A 355 31.75 -17.54 -21.65
N GLY A 356 30.90 -17.07 -22.55
CA GLY A 356 30.57 -17.76 -23.81
C GLY A 356 29.18 -17.41 -24.34
N ASP A 357 28.42 -18.43 -24.74
CA ASP A 357 27.12 -18.28 -25.39
C ASP A 357 26.06 -17.61 -24.50
N PHE A 358 26.18 -17.68 -23.17
CA PHE A 358 25.24 -17.05 -22.23
C PHE A 358 25.75 -15.71 -21.69
N ILE A 359 26.95 -15.67 -21.11
CA ILE A 359 27.59 -14.46 -20.55
C ILE A 359 28.67 -13.97 -21.52
N GLU A 360 28.53 -12.73 -22.01
CA GLU A 360 29.52 -12.07 -22.87
C GLU A 360 30.80 -11.74 -22.08
N LYS A 361 30.61 -11.04 -20.96
CA LYS A 361 31.68 -10.59 -20.07
C LYS A 361 31.15 -10.29 -18.67
N ALA A 362 32.05 -10.21 -17.71
CA ALA A 362 31.79 -9.58 -16.42
C ALA A 362 32.95 -8.64 -16.07
N GLU A 363 32.67 -7.59 -15.30
CA GLU A 363 33.67 -6.59 -14.91
C GLU A 363 33.46 -6.13 -13.46
N VAL A 364 34.56 -5.67 -12.84
CA VAL A 364 34.51 -5.11 -11.48
C VAL A 364 34.10 -3.64 -11.56
N ALA A 365 33.08 -3.27 -10.79
CA ALA A 365 32.60 -1.90 -10.69
C ALA A 365 32.72 -1.35 -9.26
N GLY A 366 33.12 -0.08 -9.16
CA GLY A 366 33.20 0.69 -7.91
C GLY A 366 33.97 -0.03 -6.79
N PRO A 367 33.39 -0.20 -5.59
CA PRO A 367 34.08 -0.79 -4.44
C PRO A 367 34.27 -2.31 -4.53
N GLY A 368 33.75 -2.98 -5.57
CA GLY A 368 33.83 -4.44 -5.72
C GLY A 368 32.51 -5.10 -6.14
N PHE A 369 31.63 -4.38 -6.86
CA PHE A 369 30.50 -5.03 -7.52
C PHE A 369 30.97 -5.83 -8.73
N ILE A 370 30.26 -6.91 -9.05
CA ILE A 370 30.47 -7.69 -10.27
C ILE A 370 29.31 -7.39 -11.20
N ASN A 371 29.57 -6.67 -12.29
CA ASN A 371 28.61 -6.38 -13.34
C ASN A 371 28.71 -7.47 -14.41
N VAL A 372 27.57 -8.06 -14.81
CA VAL A 372 27.50 -9.19 -15.75
C VAL A 372 26.71 -8.77 -16.99
N TYR A 373 27.24 -9.08 -18.17
CA TYR A 373 26.64 -8.77 -19.46
C TYR A 373 26.28 -10.06 -20.19
N LEU A 374 25.03 -10.18 -20.63
CA LEU A 374 24.55 -11.30 -21.42
C LEU A 374 25.04 -11.19 -22.87
N SER A 375 25.28 -12.35 -23.49
CA SER A 375 25.71 -12.41 -24.88
C SER A 375 24.62 -11.96 -25.84
N LYS A 376 25.02 -11.32 -26.94
CA LYS A 376 24.11 -10.97 -28.05
C LYS A 376 23.37 -12.20 -28.58
N LYS A 377 24.06 -13.33 -28.70
CA LYS A 377 23.49 -14.61 -29.17
C LYS A 377 22.33 -15.06 -28.28
N TYR A 378 22.52 -15.07 -26.97
CA TYR A 378 21.47 -15.44 -26.01
C TYR A 378 20.26 -14.51 -26.12
N LEU A 379 20.50 -13.20 -26.20
CA LEU A 379 19.44 -12.20 -26.29
C LEU A 379 18.62 -12.33 -27.59
N GLU A 380 19.26 -12.61 -28.72
CA GLU A 380 18.59 -12.89 -29.99
C GLU A 380 17.78 -14.20 -29.94
N GLU A 381 18.30 -15.24 -29.29
CA GLU A 381 17.56 -16.49 -29.06
C GLU A 381 16.35 -16.27 -28.14
N GLU A 382 16.46 -15.45 -27.10
CA GLU A 382 15.32 -15.08 -26.24
C GLU A 382 14.26 -14.28 -27.00
N SER A 383 14.65 -13.38 -27.92
CA SER A 383 13.70 -12.69 -28.81
C SER A 383 12.87 -13.68 -29.64
N LYS A 384 13.50 -14.72 -30.19
CA LYS A 384 12.81 -15.80 -30.92
C LYS A 384 11.88 -16.59 -30.01
N LYS A 385 12.28 -16.88 -28.76
CA LYS A 385 11.42 -17.55 -27.78
C LYS A 385 10.21 -16.67 -27.43
N ALA A 386 10.37 -15.35 -27.36
CA ALA A 386 9.30 -14.39 -27.08
C ALA A 386 8.23 -14.31 -28.18
N LEU A 387 8.49 -14.86 -29.37
CA LEU A 387 7.47 -15.04 -30.39
C LEU A 387 6.46 -16.15 -30.06
N LYS A 388 6.75 -17.05 -29.12
CA LYS A 388 5.82 -18.13 -28.76
C LYS A 388 4.73 -17.63 -27.82
N ASP A 389 3.53 -18.18 -27.96
CA ASP A 389 2.36 -17.74 -27.17
C ASP A 389 2.45 -18.14 -25.68
N ASP A 390 3.34 -19.08 -25.34
CA ASP A 390 3.63 -19.52 -23.97
C ASP A 390 4.82 -18.80 -23.34
N TYR A 391 5.41 -17.80 -24.01
CA TYR A 391 6.48 -17.00 -23.41
C TYR A 391 5.96 -16.21 -22.20
N GLY A 392 6.58 -16.42 -21.04
CA GLY A 392 6.10 -15.88 -19.76
C GLY A 392 5.61 -16.98 -18.81
N ARG A 393 5.07 -18.08 -19.37
CA ARG A 393 4.59 -19.22 -18.59
C ARG A 393 5.72 -19.97 -17.91
N SER A 394 5.43 -20.44 -16.70
CA SER A 394 6.34 -21.24 -15.90
C SER A 394 5.62 -22.46 -15.31
N LYS A 395 6.40 -23.42 -14.80
CA LYS A 395 5.92 -24.60 -14.08
C LYS A 395 6.29 -24.58 -12.59
N ILE A 396 6.77 -23.45 -12.04
CA ILE A 396 7.07 -23.27 -10.60
C ILE A 396 5.94 -23.79 -9.72
N GLY A 397 4.69 -23.55 -10.12
CA GLY A 397 3.53 -23.94 -9.35
C GLY A 397 3.30 -25.44 -9.26
N ASP A 398 3.79 -26.21 -10.23
CA ASP A 398 3.63 -27.67 -10.31
C ASP A 398 2.20 -28.16 -9.97
N ASN A 399 1.18 -27.44 -10.47
CA ASN A 399 -0.24 -27.67 -10.18
C ASN A 399 -0.63 -27.63 -8.68
N LYS A 400 0.23 -27.13 -7.78
CA LYS A 400 -0.12 -26.88 -6.39
C LYS A 400 -1.30 -25.91 -6.34
N ASN A 401 -2.18 -26.13 -5.37
CA ASN A 401 -3.37 -25.33 -5.19
C ASN A 401 -2.99 -24.00 -4.54
N ILE A 402 -3.48 -22.89 -5.10
CA ILE A 402 -3.44 -21.60 -4.43
C ILE A 402 -4.83 -20.97 -4.46
N ILE A 403 -5.28 -20.46 -3.33
CA ILE A 403 -6.59 -19.82 -3.23
C ILE A 403 -6.40 -18.32 -3.23
N VAL A 404 -7.18 -17.60 -4.02
CA VAL A 404 -7.22 -16.14 -4.01
C VAL A 404 -8.66 -15.71 -3.76
N GLU A 405 -8.90 -15.15 -2.58
CA GLU A 405 -10.19 -14.58 -2.20
C GLU A 405 -10.17 -13.08 -2.44
N TYR A 406 -11.15 -12.58 -3.20
CA TYR A 406 -11.28 -11.15 -3.51
C TYR A 406 -12.72 -10.74 -3.83
N SER A 407 -12.91 -9.42 -3.96
CA SER A 407 -14.18 -8.72 -4.08
C SER A 407 -15.04 -8.78 -2.81
N ALA A 408 -15.50 -9.98 -2.44
CA ALA A 408 -16.27 -10.25 -1.22
C ALA A 408 -17.36 -9.20 -0.90
N PRO A 409 -18.27 -8.88 -1.84
CA PRO A 409 -19.26 -7.84 -1.63
C PRO A 409 -20.36 -8.29 -0.65
N ASN A 410 -20.98 -7.31 0.00
CA ASN A 410 -22.21 -7.53 0.75
C ASN A 410 -23.41 -7.55 -0.20
N ILE A 411 -24.25 -8.57 -0.07
CA ILE A 411 -25.50 -8.69 -0.82
C ILE A 411 -26.48 -7.57 -0.42
N ALA A 412 -27.36 -7.19 -1.35
CA ALA A 412 -28.34 -6.11 -1.17
C ALA A 412 -27.71 -4.73 -0.85
N LYS A 413 -26.43 -4.52 -1.17
CA LYS A 413 -25.75 -3.22 -1.08
C LYS A 413 -25.02 -2.91 -2.40
N PRO A 414 -24.98 -1.64 -2.82
CA PRO A 414 -24.26 -1.23 -4.01
C PRO A 414 -22.75 -1.39 -3.81
N LEU A 415 -22.06 -1.74 -4.89
CA LEU A 415 -20.61 -1.84 -4.89
C LEU A 415 -19.99 -0.44 -4.84
N GLY A 416 -19.41 -0.11 -3.69
CA GLY A 416 -18.52 1.04 -3.56
C GLY A 416 -17.14 0.78 -4.16
N VAL A 417 -16.41 1.87 -4.38
CA VAL A 417 -15.03 1.88 -4.93
C VAL A 417 -14.04 0.96 -4.19
N HIS A 418 -14.19 0.71 -2.89
CA HIS A 418 -13.29 -0.21 -2.17
C HIS A 418 -13.38 -1.66 -2.67
N HIS A 419 -14.56 -2.11 -3.14
CA HIS A 419 -14.70 -3.44 -3.77
C HIS A 419 -13.94 -3.50 -5.10
N LEU A 420 -13.82 -2.37 -5.82
CA LEU A 420 -13.06 -2.28 -7.07
C LEU A 420 -11.58 -2.61 -6.86
N LEU A 421 -10.98 -2.12 -5.75
CA LEU A 421 -9.59 -2.40 -5.39
C LEU A 421 -9.35 -3.89 -5.17
N SER A 422 -10.11 -4.50 -4.24
CA SER A 422 -9.99 -5.93 -3.95
C SER A 422 -10.18 -6.75 -5.23
N THR A 423 -11.20 -6.42 -6.01
CA THR A 423 -11.54 -7.13 -7.26
C THR A 423 -10.41 -7.13 -8.28
N ILE A 424 -9.86 -5.95 -8.59
CA ILE A 424 -8.84 -5.80 -9.63
C ILE A 424 -7.49 -6.38 -9.17
N ILE A 425 -7.10 -6.11 -7.93
CA ILE A 425 -5.86 -6.64 -7.35
C ILE A 425 -5.93 -8.16 -7.28
N GLY A 426 -7.02 -8.72 -6.75
CA GLY A 426 -7.20 -10.16 -6.60
C GLY A 426 -7.22 -10.90 -7.94
N GLN A 427 -7.97 -10.40 -8.92
CA GLN A 427 -7.97 -10.99 -10.27
C GLN A 427 -6.57 -10.99 -10.90
N SER A 428 -5.80 -9.91 -10.74
CA SER A 428 -4.43 -9.86 -11.29
C SER A 428 -3.48 -10.85 -10.61
N ILE A 429 -3.59 -11.03 -9.28
CA ILE A 429 -2.81 -12.02 -8.53
C ILE A 429 -3.20 -13.43 -8.95
N TYR A 430 -4.50 -13.71 -9.09
CA TYR A 430 -5.00 -14.98 -9.64
C TYR A 430 -4.37 -15.28 -11.01
N ASN A 431 -4.39 -14.32 -11.94
CA ASN A 431 -3.83 -14.47 -13.27
C ASN A 431 -2.32 -14.75 -13.23
N LEU A 432 -1.56 -14.04 -12.38
CA LEU A 432 -0.12 -14.28 -12.20
C LEU A 432 0.16 -15.70 -11.73
N TYR A 433 -0.60 -16.20 -10.75
CA TYR A 433 -0.42 -17.57 -10.26
C TYR A 433 -0.80 -18.63 -11.31
N LYS A 434 -1.85 -18.41 -12.11
CA LYS A 434 -2.18 -19.27 -13.26
C LYS A 434 -1.03 -19.32 -14.27
N GLU A 435 -0.42 -18.18 -14.58
CA GLU A 435 0.70 -18.07 -15.52
C GLU A 435 1.95 -18.82 -15.02
N LEU A 436 2.14 -18.89 -13.70
CA LEU A 436 3.22 -19.63 -13.04
C LEU A 436 2.93 -21.14 -12.87
N GLY A 437 1.83 -21.64 -13.42
CA GLY A 437 1.51 -23.07 -13.42
C GLY A 437 0.87 -23.60 -12.13
N PHE A 438 0.33 -22.72 -11.28
CA PHE A 438 -0.47 -23.14 -10.13
C PHE A 438 -1.90 -23.52 -10.56
N ASN A 439 -2.52 -24.42 -9.79
CA ASN A 439 -3.96 -24.54 -9.82
C ASN A 439 -4.57 -23.43 -8.94
N ALA A 440 -4.60 -22.21 -9.47
CA ALA A 440 -5.21 -21.08 -8.78
C ALA A 440 -6.74 -21.23 -8.76
N ILE A 441 -7.33 -20.99 -7.59
CA ILE A 441 -8.76 -21.08 -7.30
C ILE A 441 -9.21 -19.71 -6.79
N SER A 442 -10.02 -19.03 -7.59
CA SER A 442 -10.62 -17.74 -7.23
C SER A 442 -11.92 -17.93 -6.46
N VAL A 443 -12.04 -17.27 -5.30
CA VAL A 443 -13.21 -17.39 -4.41
C VAL A 443 -13.83 -16.02 -4.16
N ASN A 444 -15.12 -15.90 -4.42
CA ASN A 444 -15.94 -14.76 -4.03
C ASN A 444 -16.66 -15.05 -2.71
N HIS A 445 -16.15 -14.50 -1.60
CA HIS A 445 -16.70 -14.69 -0.26
C HIS A 445 -17.79 -13.64 0.06
N ILE A 446 -18.98 -13.83 -0.50
CA ILE A 446 -20.07 -12.83 -0.39
C ILE A 446 -20.63 -12.73 1.04
N GLY A 447 -20.92 -11.50 1.47
CA GLY A 447 -21.64 -11.22 2.70
C GLY A 447 -23.13 -11.49 2.52
N ASP A 448 -23.53 -12.75 2.65
CA ASP A 448 -24.90 -13.24 2.47
C ASP A 448 -25.53 -13.78 3.76
N TRP A 449 -24.92 -13.53 4.92
CA TRP A 449 -25.45 -13.96 6.21
C TRP A 449 -25.46 -12.83 7.25
N GLY A 450 -26.41 -12.86 8.18
CA GLY A 450 -26.42 -11.97 9.34
C GLY A 450 -27.76 -11.27 9.63
N THR A 451 -27.82 -10.61 10.79
CA THR A 451 -29.03 -10.00 11.36
C THR A 451 -29.74 -9.00 10.43
N GLN A 452 -29.01 -8.39 9.49
CA GLN A 452 -29.56 -7.49 8.48
C GLN A 452 -30.64 -8.17 7.61
N PHE A 453 -30.55 -9.49 7.40
CA PHE A 453 -31.52 -10.23 6.59
C PHE A 453 -32.87 -10.37 7.27
N GLY A 454 -32.94 -10.49 8.61
CA GLY A 454 -34.23 -10.48 9.31
C GLY A 454 -34.97 -9.16 9.12
N LYS A 455 -34.24 -8.04 9.18
CA LYS A 455 -34.79 -6.70 8.91
C LYS A 455 -35.26 -6.58 7.46
N LEU A 456 -34.46 -7.04 6.51
CA LEU A 456 -34.80 -6.99 5.08
C LEU A 456 -35.99 -7.88 4.72
N ILE A 457 -36.04 -9.11 5.25
CA ILE A 457 -37.16 -10.04 5.09
C ILE A 457 -38.45 -9.40 5.63
N PHE A 458 -38.41 -8.87 6.85
CA PHE A 458 -39.57 -8.18 7.42
C PHE A 458 -40.00 -6.99 6.55
N ALA A 459 -39.04 -6.16 6.12
CA ALA A 459 -39.31 -4.99 5.29
C ALA A 459 -39.96 -5.38 3.95
N TYR A 460 -39.49 -6.46 3.32
CA TYR A 460 -40.06 -6.99 2.10
C TYR A 460 -41.48 -7.53 2.32
N LYS A 461 -41.70 -8.35 3.36
CA LYS A 461 -43.04 -8.87 3.70
C LYS A 461 -44.05 -7.75 3.93
N LYS A 462 -43.60 -6.63 4.50
CA LYS A 462 -44.48 -5.50 4.86
C LYS A 462 -44.67 -4.48 3.73
N TRP A 463 -43.65 -4.23 2.92
CA TRP A 463 -43.63 -3.12 1.97
C TRP A 463 -43.11 -3.46 0.57
N GLY A 464 -42.51 -4.63 0.40
CA GLY A 464 -41.87 -5.06 -0.84
C GLY A 464 -42.86 -5.49 -1.91
N LYS A 465 -42.41 -5.41 -3.16
CA LYS A 465 -43.09 -5.95 -4.33
C LYS A 465 -42.08 -6.70 -5.18
N LYS A 466 -42.47 -7.85 -5.70
CA LYS A 466 -41.57 -8.72 -6.46
C LYS A 466 -41.03 -8.02 -7.71
N GLU A 467 -41.91 -7.33 -8.44
CA GLU A 467 -41.58 -6.67 -9.70
C GLU A 467 -40.58 -5.52 -9.53
N ASP A 468 -40.65 -4.81 -8.40
CA ASP A 468 -39.74 -3.70 -8.11
C ASP A 468 -38.32 -4.22 -7.83
N VAL A 469 -38.19 -5.34 -7.11
CA VAL A 469 -36.91 -6.00 -6.84
C VAL A 469 -36.31 -6.59 -8.11
N GLU A 470 -37.08 -7.30 -8.94
CA GLU A 470 -36.55 -7.89 -10.19
C GLU A 470 -36.05 -6.81 -11.17
N LYS A 471 -36.66 -5.62 -11.15
CA LYS A 471 -36.27 -4.50 -12.00
C LYS A 471 -34.99 -3.81 -11.52
N ALA A 472 -34.82 -3.64 -10.22
CA ALA A 472 -33.67 -2.95 -9.63
C ALA A 472 -33.24 -3.62 -8.30
N PRO A 473 -32.62 -4.81 -8.34
CA PRO A 473 -32.42 -5.64 -7.16
C PRO A 473 -31.72 -4.94 -6.01
N ILE A 474 -30.55 -4.36 -6.27
CA ILE A 474 -29.72 -3.74 -5.24
C ILE A 474 -30.40 -2.48 -4.69
N ASP A 475 -30.88 -1.60 -5.58
CA ASP A 475 -31.47 -0.32 -5.19
C ASP A 475 -32.78 -0.50 -4.42
N GLU A 476 -33.64 -1.41 -4.86
CA GLU A 476 -34.92 -1.65 -4.19
C GLU A 476 -34.73 -2.37 -2.85
N LEU A 477 -33.84 -3.36 -2.76
CA LEU A 477 -33.55 -4.02 -1.47
C LEU A 477 -32.90 -3.04 -0.49
N LEU A 478 -31.98 -2.18 -0.94
CA LEU A 478 -31.41 -1.12 -0.11
C LEU A 478 -32.50 -0.14 0.33
N LYS A 479 -33.41 0.26 -0.56
CA LYS A 479 -34.53 1.15 -0.24
C LYS A 479 -35.46 0.55 0.80
N LEU A 480 -35.78 -0.74 0.71
CA LEU A 480 -36.56 -1.46 1.73
C LEU A 480 -35.84 -1.50 3.08
N TYR A 481 -34.53 -1.77 3.08
CA TYR A 481 -33.71 -1.78 4.28
C TYR A 481 -33.62 -0.39 4.94
N VAL A 482 -33.38 0.67 4.17
CA VAL A 482 -33.36 2.05 4.69
C VAL A 482 -34.73 2.42 5.25
N ARG A 483 -35.81 2.09 4.53
CA ARG A 483 -37.17 2.31 5.01
C ARG A 483 -37.46 1.60 6.33
N PHE A 484 -36.94 0.38 6.52
CA PHE A 484 -37.04 -0.30 7.81
C PHE A 484 -36.42 0.51 8.94
N HIS A 485 -35.20 1.01 8.76
CA HIS A 485 -34.51 1.81 9.78
C HIS A 485 -35.25 3.13 10.06
N ASP A 486 -35.68 3.85 9.02
CA ASP A 486 -36.43 5.10 9.17
C ASP A 486 -37.76 4.90 9.94
N GLU A 487 -38.41 3.75 9.78
CA GLU A 487 -39.63 3.41 10.50
C GLU A 487 -39.35 2.85 11.91
N ALA A 488 -38.25 2.11 12.10
CA ALA A 488 -37.84 1.58 13.40
C ALA A 488 -37.40 2.69 14.37
N GLU A 489 -36.88 3.81 13.87
CA GLU A 489 -36.65 5.02 14.68
C GLU A 489 -37.95 5.62 15.26
N LYS A 490 -39.10 5.33 14.63
CA LYS A 490 -40.42 5.83 15.05
C LYS A 490 -41.19 4.80 15.88
N ASP A 491 -40.92 3.51 15.70
CA ASP A 491 -41.56 2.40 16.41
C ASP A 491 -40.52 1.32 16.77
N GLU A 492 -40.05 1.34 18.02
CA GLU A 492 -39.05 0.41 18.53
C GLU A 492 -39.48 -1.07 18.41
N LYS A 493 -40.79 -1.37 18.31
CA LYS A 493 -41.27 -2.75 18.13
C LYS A 493 -40.81 -3.36 16.81
N LEU A 494 -40.48 -2.55 15.80
CA LEU A 494 -40.01 -3.06 14.52
C LEU A 494 -38.64 -3.74 14.65
N GLU A 495 -37.78 -3.31 15.57
CA GLU A 495 -36.52 -3.99 15.84
C GLU A 495 -36.75 -5.41 16.37
N ASP A 496 -37.73 -5.60 17.25
CA ASP A 496 -38.11 -6.92 17.76
C ASP A 496 -38.68 -7.80 16.65
N GLU A 497 -39.49 -7.25 15.75
CA GLU A 497 -39.99 -8.00 14.59
C GLU A 497 -38.86 -8.42 13.64
N GLY A 498 -37.90 -7.53 13.37
CA GLY A 498 -36.71 -7.88 12.59
C GLY A 498 -35.88 -9.00 13.23
N ARG A 499 -35.73 -8.97 14.56
CA ARG A 499 -35.05 -10.05 15.32
C ARG A 499 -35.83 -11.36 15.27
N LYS A 500 -37.16 -11.32 15.32
CA LYS A 500 -38.01 -12.52 15.20
C LYS A 500 -37.87 -13.16 13.82
N GLU A 501 -37.91 -12.37 12.75
CA GLU A 501 -37.73 -12.89 11.40
C GLU A 501 -36.32 -13.45 11.19
N PHE A 502 -35.28 -12.82 11.77
CA PHE A 502 -33.93 -13.38 11.75
C PHE A 502 -33.85 -14.73 12.48
N ARG A 503 -34.47 -14.86 13.66
CA ARG A 503 -34.49 -16.14 14.39
C ARG A 503 -35.16 -17.25 13.59
N LYS A 504 -36.33 -16.98 13.00
CA LYS A 504 -37.01 -17.94 12.10
C LYS A 504 -36.10 -18.37 10.95
N PHE A 505 -35.40 -17.41 10.35
CA PHE A 505 -34.44 -17.66 9.29
C PHE A 505 -33.31 -18.60 9.74
N GLU A 506 -32.69 -18.33 10.90
CA GLU A 506 -31.66 -19.22 11.48
C GLU A 506 -32.20 -20.61 11.79
N GLU A 507 -33.42 -20.71 12.33
CA GLU A 507 -34.11 -21.98 12.63
C GLU A 507 -34.57 -22.76 11.38
N GLY A 508 -34.35 -22.22 10.18
CA GLY A 508 -34.61 -22.91 8.91
C GLY A 508 -36.03 -22.76 8.37
N ASP A 509 -36.76 -21.71 8.78
CA ASP A 509 -38.08 -21.38 8.23
C ASP A 509 -38.05 -21.29 6.69
N GLU A 510 -38.93 -22.05 6.04
CA GLU A 510 -38.93 -22.26 4.59
C GLU A 510 -39.18 -20.93 3.83
N GLU A 511 -40.17 -20.15 4.25
CA GLU A 511 -40.50 -18.85 3.63
C GLU A 511 -39.31 -17.89 3.73
N ASN A 512 -38.68 -17.79 4.91
CA ASN A 512 -37.55 -16.89 5.12
C ASN A 512 -36.30 -17.34 4.35
N ARG A 513 -36.03 -18.65 4.28
CA ARG A 513 -34.92 -19.19 3.50
C ARG A 513 -35.14 -18.99 1.99
N GLU A 514 -36.37 -19.13 1.49
CA GLU A 514 -36.72 -18.85 0.10
C GLU A 514 -36.54 -17.36 -0.25
N LEU A 515 -37.06 -16.46 0.58
CA LEU A 515 -36.90 -15.01 0.38
C LEU A 515 -35.44 -14.58 0.40
N TRP A 516 -34.68 -15.04 1.39
CA TRP A 516 -33.24 -14.78 1.49
C TRP A 516 -32.52 -15.26 0.23
N LYS A 517 -32.75 -16.50 -0.18
CA LYS A 517 -32.10 -17.08 -1.37
C LYS A 517 -32.42 -16.25 -2.61
N TRP A 518 -33.68 -15.85 -2.78
CA TRP A 518 -34.08 -15.00 -3.90
C TRP A 518 -33.40 -13.62 -3.86
N PHE A 519 -33.27 -12.98 -2.69
CA PHE A 519 -32.53 -11.72 -2.56
C PHE A 519 -31.05 -11.87 -2.96
N VAL A 520 -30.42 -12.97 -2.56
CA VAL A 520 -29.03 -13.30 -2.93
C VAL A 520 -28.93 -13.49 -4.44
N ASP A 521 -29.80 -14.30 -5.03
CA ASP A 521 -29.78 -14.62 -6.45
C ASP A 521 -30.00 -13.35 -7.31
N GLU A 522 -30.96 -12.48 -6.97
CA GLU A 522 -31.20 -11.23 -7.71
C GLU A 522 -30.07 -10.21 -7.53
N SER A 523 -29.52 -10.09 -6.32
CA SER A 523 -28.35 -9.22 -6.09
C SER A 523 -27.14 -9.69 -6.89
N MET A 524 -26.89 -11.00 -6.95
CA MET A 524 -25.78 -11.57 -7.71
C MET A 524 -25.93 -11.38 -9.22
N LYS A 525 -27.16 -11.41 -9.77
CA LYS A 525 -27.39 -11.04 -11.18
C LYS A 525 -26.95 -9.61 -11.47
N ALA A 526 -27.23 -8.66 -10.56
CA ALA A 526 -26.82 -7.27 -10.71
C ALA A 526 -25.30 -7.11 -10.56
N ILE A 527 -24.71 -7.72 -9.53
CA ILE A 527 -23.27 -7.69 -9.26
C ILE A 527 -22.47 -8.31 -10.43
N ASN A 528 -22.92 -9.44 -10.98
CA ASN A 528 -22.24 -10.09 -12.10
C ASN A 528 -22.22 -9.22 -13.37
N LYS A 529 -23.29 -8.44 -13.64
CA LYS A 529 -23.25 -7.45 -14.73
C LYS A 529 -22.18 -6.39 -14.50
N THR A 530 -21.98 -5.97 -13.25
CA THR A 530 -20.89 -5.04 -12.90
C THR A 530 -19.53 -5.70 -13.11
N TYR A 531 -19.35 -6.97 -12.75
CA TYR A 531 -18.12 -7.73 -13.02
C TYR A 531 -17.84 -7.88 -14.52
N ASP A 532 -18.86 -8.12 -15.34
CA ASP A 532 -18.73 -8.14 -16.80
C ASP A 532 -18.24 -6.79 -17.33
N LYS A 533 -18.81 -5.68 -16.83
CA LYS A 533 -18.39 -4.31 -17.20
C LYS A 533 -16.93 -3.99 -16.85
N ILE A 534 -16.38 -4.52 -15.76
CA ILE A 534 -14.97 -4.35 -15.38
C ILE A 534 -14.02 -5.10 -16.35
N GLY A 535 -14.55 -5.90 -17.28
CA GLY A 535 -13.80 -6.72 -18.22
C GLY A 535 -13.72 -8.18 -17.78
N GLY A 536 -14.87 -8.73 -17.35
CA GLY A 536 -15.06 -10.17 -17.07
C GLY A 536 -14.27 -10.68 -15.88
N ILE A 537 -14.59 -10.22 -14.67
CA ILE A 537 -14.03 -10.80 -13.44
C ILE A 537 -14.46 -12.26 -13.31
N HIS A 538 -13.50 -13.14 -13.07
CA HIS A 538 -13.70 -14.58 -12.97
C HIS A 538 -13.76 -15.02 -11.51
N PHE A 539 -14.59 -16.02 -11.21
CA PHE A 539 -14.59 -16.71 -9.92
C PHE A 539 -14.84 -18.20 -10.15
N ASP A 540 -13.95 -19.05 -9.64
CA ASP A 540 -14.11 -20.51 -9.68
C ASP A 540 -15.17 -20.97 -8.67
N LYS A 541 -15.32 -20.22 -7.57
CA LYS A 541 -16.30 -20.45 -6.50
C LYS A 541 -16.91 -19.13 -6.04
N THR A 542 -18.23 -19.10 -5.90
CA THR A 542 -18.92 -18.10 -5.07
C THR A 542 -19.43 -18.83 -3.83
N GLN A 543 -18.83 -18.53 -2.67
CA GLN A 543 -19.09 -19.20 -1.40
C GLN A 543 -19.23 -18.13 -0.32
N GLY A 544 -20.47 -17.73 -0.05
CA GLY A 544 -20.78 -16.74 0.96
C GLY A 544 -20.59 -17.23 2.38
N GLU A 545 -20.75 -16.32 3.33
CA GLU A 545 -20.76 -16.62 4.74
C GLU A 545 -21.71 -17.77 5.08
N SER A 546 -22.90 -17.81 4.48
CA SER A 546 -23.93 -18.82 4.74
C SER A 546 -23.46 -20.26 4.46
N PHE A 547 -22.53 -20.46 3.53
CA PHE A 547 -22.01 -21.79 3.18
C PHE A 547 -21.29 -22.49 4.35
N TYR A 548 -20.82 -21.70 5.32
CA TYR A 548 -20.05 -22.19 6.47
C TYR A 548 -20.90 -22.35 7.73
N GLU A 549 -22.22 -22.11 7.66
CA GLU A 549 -23.15 -22.19 8.81
C GLU A 549 -23.01 -23.51 9.60
N ASP A 550 -23.04 -24.64 8.89
CA ASP A 550 -22.94 -26.00 9.44
C ASP A 550 -21.51 -26.41 9.83
N LYS A 551 -20.50 -25.61 9.49
CA LYS A 551 -19.07 -25.91 9.71
C LYS A 551 -18.48 -25.20 10.92
N MET A 552 -19.22 -24.25 11.51
CA MET A 552 -18.76 -23.49 12.68
C MET A 552 -18.73 -24.34 13.96
N ALA A 553 -19.76 -25.15 14.20
CA ALA A 553 -19.87 -25.93 15.44
C ALA A 553 -18.71 -26.94 15.61
N PRO A 554 -18.30 -27.71 14.58
CA PRO A 554 -17.15 -28.60 14.70
C PRO A 554 -15.85 -27.89 15.09
N VAL A 555 -15.57 -26.71 14.51
CA VAL A 555 -14.37 -25.92 14.84
C VAL A 555 -14.41 -25.41 16.27
N LEU A 556 -15.58 -24.96 16.71
CA LEU A 556 -15.79 -24.47 18.07
C LEU A 556 -15.54 -25.56 19.11
N GLU A 557 -16.09 -26.75 18.90
CA GLU A 557 -15.93 -27.88 19.83
C GLU A 557 -14.49 -28.40 19.83
N GLU A 558 -13.84 -28.50 18.66
CA GLU A 558 -12.42 -28.87 18.57
C GLU A 558 -11.53 -27.88 19.34
N GLY A 559 -11.77 -26.57 19.19
CA GLY A 559 -10.97 -25.55 19.87
C GLY A 559 -11.17 -25.53 21.38
N LYS A 560 -12.37 -25.87 21.87
CA LYS A 560 -12.63 -26.07 23.31
C LYS A 560 -11.93 -27.32 23.85
N GLU A 561 -12.05 -28.45 23.14
CA GLU A 561 -11.42 -29.73 23.53
C GLU A 561 -9.89 -29.60 23.63
N LYS A 562 -9.27 -28.88 22.70
CA LYS A 562 -7.82 -28.64 22.67
C LYS A 562 -7.34 -27.53 23.61
N GLY A 563 -8.25 -26.86 24.33
CA GLY A 563 -7.92 -25.74 25.21
C GLY A 563 -7.41 -24.50 24.47
N ILE A 564 -7.71 -24.39 23.17
CA ILE A 564 -7.39 -23.22 22.34
C ILE A 564 -8.36 -22.08 22.66
N PHE A 565 -9.63 -22.42 22.86
CA PHE A 565 -10.68 -21.50 23.29
C PHE A 565 -10.89 -21.63 24.79
N VAL A 566 -10.67 -20.53 25.50
CA VAL A 566 -10.84 -20.44 26.96
C VAL A 566 -12.08 -19.63 27.29
N GLU A 567 -12.64 -19.86 28.47
CA GLU A 567 -13.73 -19.02 28.99
C GLU A 567 -13.19 -17.61 29.28
N GLY A 568 -13.79 -16.62 28.63
CA GLY A 568 -13.55 -15.21 28.90
C GLY A 568 -14.58 -14.63 29.87
N ASP A 569 -14.58 -13.30 29.98
CA ASP A 569 -15.54 -12.59 30.83
C ASP A 569 -16.99 -12.93 30.45
N GLU A 570 -17.82 -13.05 31.49
CA GLU A 570 -19.27 -13.29 31.42
C GLU A 570 -19.71 -14.59 30.72
N GLY A 571 -18.82 -15.58 30.53
CA GLY A 571 -19.14 -16.89 29.94
C GLY A 571 -19.08 -16.92 28.40
N SER A 572 -18.32 -16.00 27.79
CA SER A 572 -17.94 -16.07 26.38
C SER A 572 -16.77 -17.03 26.17
N PHE A 573 -16.55 -17.50 24.93
CA PHE A 573 -15.32 -18.21 24.56
C PHE A 573 -14.43 -17.32 23.69
N ILE A 574 -13.15 -17.27 24.04
CA ILE A 574 -12.15 -16.38 23.44
C ILE A 574 -10.84 -17.12 23.14
N VAL A 575 -10.05 -16.57 22.21
CA VAL A 575 -8.62 -16.85 22.12
C VAL A 575 -7.87 -15.69 22.77
N GLU A 576 -7.04 -16.00 23.76
CA GLU A 576 -6.12 -15.04 24.38
C GLU A 576 -4.76 -15.07 23.69
N TYR A 577 -4.09 -13.92 23.62
CA TYR A 577 -2.78 -13.77 22.98
C TYR A 577 -1.75 -13.26 23.99
N GLU A 578 -0.50 -13.73 23.88
CA GLU A 578 0.63 -13.20 24.68
C GLU A 578 0.97 -11.76 24.30
N ASP A 579 0.71 -11.37 23.04
CA ASP A 579 0.93 -10.02 22.55
C ASP A 579 -0.13 -9.09 23.15
N GLU A 580 0.28 -8.25 24.10
CA GLU A 580 -0.59 -7.27 24.77
C GLU A 580 -1.26 -6.27 23.79
N ASN A 581 -0.80 -6.19 22.53
CA ASN A 581 -1.43 -5.39 21.47
C ASN A 581 -2.57 -6.11 20.73
N MET A 582 -2.79 -7.40 21.01
CA MET A 582 -3.89 -8.18 20.43
C MET A 582 -4.98 -8.37 21.47
N THR A 583 -6.13 -7.73 21.24
CA THR A 583 -7.32 -7.95 22.09
C THR A 583 -7.78 -9.41 21.99
N PRO A 584 -8.52 -9.92 22.98
CA PRO A 584 -9.13 -11.25 22.88
C PRO A 584 -9.95 -11.41 21.61
N PHE A 585 -9.80 -12.57 20.96
CA PHE A 585 -10.55 -12.91 19.76
C PHE A 585 -11.76 -13.74 20.16
N VAL A 586 -12.92 -13.09 20.25
CA VAL A 586 -14.16 -13.73 20.71
C VAL A 586 -14.69 -14.66 19.62
N VAL A 587 -14.84 -15.95 19.94
CA VAL A 587 -15.35 -16.99 19.03
C VAL A 587 -16.79 -17.40 19.33
N GLN A 588 -17.24 -17.25 20.58
CA GLN A 588 -18.64 -17.49 20.96
C GLN A 588 -19.08 -16.49 22.03
N LYS A 589 -20.28 -15.94 21.88
CA LYS A 589 -20.91 -15.11 22.91
C LYS A 589 -21.52 -15.96 24.03
N LYS A 590 -21.85 -15.31 25.15
CA LYS A 590 -22.52 -15.91 26.32
C LYS A 590 -23.84 -16.62 25.98
N ASP A 591 -24.61 -16.08 25.04
CA ASP A 591 -25.88 -16.64 24.59
C ASP A 591 -25.71 -17.85 23.64
N GLY A 592 -24.48 -18.28 23.41
CA GLY A 592 -24.12 -19.38 22.52
C GLY A 592 -23.96 -18.96 21.05
N ALA A 593 -24.28 -17.71 20.70
CA ALA A 593 -24.20 -17.24 19.32
C ALA A 593 -22.73 -17.20 18.82
N THR A 594 -22.51 -17.73 17.62
CA THR A 594 -21.22 -17.67 16.92
C THR A 594 -21.03 -16.31 16.25
N LEU A 595 -19.77 -15.94 15.99
CA LEU A 595 -19.40 -14.69 15.33
C LEU A 595 -18.65 -14.94 14.01
N TYR A 596 -18.33 -13.87 13.30
CA TYR A 596 -17.53 -13.90 12.07
C TYR A 596 -16.16 -14.57 12.29
N SER A 597 -15.54 -14.39 13.47
CA SER A 597 -14.31 -15.06 13.87
C SER A 597 -14.35 -16.59 13.74
N THR A 598 -15.41 -17.21 14.24
CA THR A 598 -15.62 -18.66 14.16
C THR A 598 -15.93 -19.11 12.73
N ARG A 599 -16.67 -18.29 11.99
CA ARG A 599 -16.94 -18.53 10.57
C ARG A 599 -15.67 -18.48 9.74
N ASP A 600 -14.76 -17.56 10.03
CA ASP A 600 -13.51 -17.42 9.29
C ASP A 600 -12.53 -18.55 9.62
N LEU A 601 -12.50 -19.03 10.88
CA LEU A 601 -11.78 -20.26 11.23
C LEU A 601 -12.34 -21.49 10.49
N ALA A 602 -13.68 -21.62 10.44
CA ALA A 602 -14.33 -22.67 9.64
C ALA A 602 -14.05 -22.54 8.14
N THR A 603 -13.90 -21.31 7.64
CA THR A 603 -13.55 -21.03 6.26
C THR A 603 -12.13 -21.47 5.93
N ILE A 604 -11.16 -21.13 6.78
CA ILE A 604 -9.77 -21.61 6.63
C ILE A 604 -9.76 -23.14 6.68
N LYS A 605 -10.37 -23.74 7.71
CA LYS A 605 -10.42 -25.21 7.85
C LYS A 605 -11.00 -25.89 6.62
N TYR A 606 -12.16 -25.44 6.15
CA TYR A 606 -12.80 -25.99 4.96
C TYR A 606 -11.88 -25.90 3.73
N ARG A 607 -11.18 -24.78 3.55
CA ARG A 607 -10.25 -24.58 2.44
C ARG A 607 -9.07 -25.54 2.51
N VAL A 608 -8.51 -25.72 3.69
CA VAL A 608 -7.39 -26.65 3.90
C VAL A 608 -7.84 -28.10 3.63
N ASP A 609 -8.97 -28.51 4.21
CA ASP A 609 -9.48 -29.87 4.07
C ASP A 609 -9.92 -30.18 2.62
N THR A 610 -10.47 -29.19 1.90
CA THR A 610 -11.01 -29.38 0.55
C THR A 610 -9.95 -29.30 -0.54
N TRP A 611 -9.00 -28.38 -0.40
CA TRP A 611 -8.06 -28.03 -1.47
C TRP A 611 -6.60 -28.23 -1.11
N SER A 612 -6.25 -28.50 0.15
CA SER A 612 -4.86 -28.63 0.61
C SER A 612 -3.92 -27.59 -0.03
N PRO A 613 -4.24 -26.28 0.08
CA PRO A 613 -3.57 -25.25 -0.69
C PRO A 613 -2.17 -24.97 -0.15
N GLU A 614 -1.23 -24.67 -1.04
CA GLU A 614 0.10 -24.15 -0.68
C GLU A 614 -0.04 -22.79 -0.01
N LYS A 615 -0.93 -21.92 -0.53
CA LYS A 615 -1.29 -20.63 0.09
C LYS A 615 -2.78 -20.29 -0.07
N ILE A 616 -3.30 -19.52 0.88
CA ILE A 616 -4.62 -18.90 0.86
C ILE A 616 -4.43 -17.39 0.96
N LEU A 617 -4.70 -16.68 -0.12
CA LEU A 617 -4.50 -15.23 -0.23
C LEU A 617 -5.83 -14.50 -0.02
N TYR A 618 -5.92 -13.72 1.04
CA TYR A 618 -7.09 -12.90 1.38
C TYR A 618 -6.83 -11.45 0.96
N VAL A 619 -7.45 -11.00 -0.14
CA VAL A 619 -7.27 -9.64 -0.67
C VAL A 619 -8.27 -8.69 -0.05
N VAL A 620 -7.91 -8.12 1.10
CA VAL A 620 -8.84 -7.35 1.96
C VAL A 620 -8.20 -6.03 2.43
N ASP A 621 -9.04 -5.01 2.62
CA ASP A 621 -8.65 -3.66 3.08
C ASP A 621 -7.85 -3.67 4.40
N VAL A 622 -6.95 -2.70 4.53
CA VAL A 622 -6.09 -2.50 5.70
C VAL A 622 -6.84 -2.39 7.04
N ALA A 623 -8.11 -1.97 7.05
CA ALA A 623 -8.91 -1.90 8.28
C ALA A 623 -9.13 -3.28 8.93
N GLN A 624 -9.00 -4.38 8.18
CA GLN A 624 -9.17 -5.74 8.69
C GLN A 624 -7.86 -6.39 9.17
N SER A 625 -6.74 -5.66 9.17
CA SER A 625 -5.41 -6.24 9.48
C SER A 625 -5.34 -6.86 10.88
N LEU A 626 -5.96 -6.23 11.90
CA LEU A 626 -5.98 -6.79 13.26
C LEU A 626 -6.75 -8.10 13.31
N HIS A 627 -7.91 -8.15 12.64
CA HIS A 627 -8.73 -9.36 12.56
C HIS A 627 -7.96 -10.52 11.92
N PHE A 628 -7.34 -10.31 10.76
CA PHE A 628 -6.54 -11.37 10.13
C PHE A 628 -5.35 -11.81 10.96
N LYS A 629 -4.69 -10.88 11.66
CA LYS A 629 -3.61 -11.21 12.61
C LYS A 629 -4.13 -12.13 13.73
N GLN A 630 -5.28 -11.80 14.32
CA GLN A 630 -5.95 -12.62 15.34
C GLN A 630 -6.37 -13.98 14.78
N LEU A 631 -7.01 -14.00 13.63
CA LEU A 631 -7.50 -15.20 12.96
C LEU A 631 -6.36 -16.19 12.67
N TYR A 632 -5.24 -15.74 12.10
CA TYR A 632 -4.13 -16.64 11.76
C TYR A 632 -3.38 -17.14 12.99
N GLU A 633 -3.23 -16.29 14.02
CA GLU A 633 -2.63 -16.70 15.30
C GLU A 633 -3.55 -17.63 16.10
N ALA A 634 -4.86 -17.57 15.89
CA ALA A 634 -5.81 -18.56 16.40
C ALA A 634 -5.73 -19.86 15.58
N ALA A 635 -5.71 -19.78 14.25
CA ALA A 635 -5.60 -20.92 13.35
C ALA A 635 -4.31 -21.71 13.57
N SER A 636 -3.18 -21.04 13.87
CA SER A 636 -1.88 -21.67 14.14
C SER A 636 -1.84 -22.58 15.37
N ARG A 637 -2.87 -22.52 16.21
CA ARG A 637 -3.02 -23.41 17.37
C ARG A 637 -3.72 -24.73 17.01
N PHE A 638 -4.27 -24.85 15.80
CA PHE A 638 -4.88 -26.07 15.30
C PHE A 638 -3.90 -26.88 14.44
N ASP A 639 -3.94 -28.21 14.58
CA ASP A 639 -3.03 -29.11 13.85
C ASP A 639 -3.26 -29.14 12.33
N TRP A 640 -4.44 -28.70 11.88
CA TRP A 640 -4.80 -28.68 10.46
C TRP A 640 -4.26 -27.44 9.73
N TYR A 641 -3.61 -26.49 10.40
CA TYR A 641 -3.11 -25.26 9.78
C TYR A 641 -1.57 -25.23 9.75
N ASP A 642 -0.96 -25.06 8.57
CA ASP A 642 0.51 -25.02 8.40
C ASP A 642 1.01 -23.64 7.93
N ASP A 643 0.45 -22.55 8.49
CA ASP A 643 0.82 -21.16 8.19
C ASP A 643 0.70 -20.73 6.71
N GLN A 644 -0.30 -21.30 6.03
CA GLN A 644 -0.53 -21.09 4.60
C GLN A 644 -1.43 -19.89 4.26
N ALA A 645 -2.03 -19.20 5.24
CA ALA A 645 -2.89 -18.04 4.96
C ALA A 645 -2.12 -16.72 4.96
N THR A 646 -2.46 -15.80 4.06
CA THR A 646 -1.82 -14.49 3.93
C THR A 646 -2.85 -13.40 3.69
N HIS A 647 -2.79 -12.34 4.49
CA HIS A 647 -3.56 -11.12 4.26
C HIS A 647 -2.83 -10.26 3.22
N VAL A 648 -3.35 -10.26 1.99
CA VAL A 648 -2.90 -9.37 0.92
C VAL A 648 -3.56 -8.01 1.12
N VAL A 649 -2.95 -7.23 2.01
CA VAL A 649 -3.46 -5.90 2.38
C VAL A 649 -3.38 -4.90 1.23
N PHE A 650 -4.37 -4.02 1.13
CA PHE A 650 -4.35 -2.83 0.30
C PHE A 650 -4.84 -1.58 1.05
N GLY A 651 -4.34 -0.41 0.63
CA GLY A 651 -4.67 0.91 1.19
C GLY A 651 -5.98 1.49 0.65
N ARG A 652 -6.29 2.74 1.00
CA ARG A 652 -7.58 3.35 0.62
C ARG A 652 -7.48 4.07 -0.72
N MET A 653 -8.63 4.27 -1.37
CA MET A 653 -8.72 5.05 -2.60
C MET A 653 -9.18 6.47 -2.33
N HIS A 654 -8.49 7.43 -2.93
CA HIS A 654 -8.83 8.86 -2.89
C HIS A 654 -8.86 9.46 -4.30
N MET A 655 -9.83 10.33 -4.55
CA MET A 655 -9.91 11.13 -5.78
C MET A 655 -9.09 12.40 -5.62
N LYS A 656 -8.18 12.70 -6.54
CA LYS A 656 -7.33 13.90 -6.50
C LYS A 656 -8.12 15.20 -6.35
N ASP A 657 -9.22 15.31 -7.07
CA ASP A 657 -10.06 16.52 -7.09
C ASP A 657 -11.16 16.53 -6.02
N GLY A 658 -11.38 15.41 -5.32
CA GLY A 658 -12.54 15.24 -4.42
C GLY A 658 -13.91 15.36 -5.10
N LYS A 659 -13.97 15.42 -6.44
CA LYS A 659 -15.12 15.90 -7.24
C LYS A 659 -16.16 14.85 -7.62
N MET A 660 -15.95 13.56 -7.35
CA MET A 660 -17.05 12.61 -7.40
C MET A 660 -17.59 12.43 -5.99
N SER A 661 -18.55 13.27 -5.61
CA SER A 661 -19.47 12.94 -4.52
C SER A 661 -20.86 12.83 -5.14
N THR A 662 -21.59 11.78 -4.76
CA THR A 662 -23.00 11.65 -5.14
C THR A 662 -23.77 12.85 -4.58
N ARG A 663 -24.95 13.17 -5.15
CA ARG A 663 -25.79 14.34 -4.78
C ARG A 663 -26.18 14.42 -3.28
N LYS A 664 -25.80 13.44 -2.46
CA LYS A 664 -25.99 13.37 -1.00
C LYS A 664 -24.71 13.05 -0.19
N GLY A 665 -23.54 13.03 -0.83
CA GLY A 665 -22.24 13.08 -0.14
C GLY A 665 -21.67 11.80 0.49
N ASN A 666 -22.27 10.61 0.35
CA ASN A 666 -21.84 9.47 1.20
C ASN A 666 -21.15 8.27 0.53
N VAL A 667 -21.33 7.95 -0.76
CA VAL A 667 -20.60 6.84 -1.42
C VAL A 667 -20.42 7.12 -2.92
N ILE A 668 -19.24 6.85 -3.48
CA ILE A 668 -18.99 6.79 -4.93
C ILE A 668 -19.31 5.37 -5.39
N LEU A 669 -20.24 5.23 -6.33
CA LEU A 669 -20.59 3.93 -6.91
C LEU A 669 -19.51 3.50 -7.92
N LEU A 670 -19.20 2.21 -7.93
CA LEU A 670 -18.20 1.64 -8.84
C LEU A 670 -18.60 1.88 -10.30
N GLU A 671 -19.87 1.66 -10.64
CA GLU A 671 -20.38 1.79 -12.02
C GLU A 671 -20.23 3.21 -12.56
N ASP A 672 -20.49 4.24 -11.75
CA ASP A 672 -20.31 5.65 -12.12
C ASP A 672 -18.84 5.94 -12.51
N VAL A 673 -17.87 5.33 -11.81
CA VAL A 673 -16.44 5.48 -12.12
C VAL A 673 -16.11 4.87 -13.48
N LEU A 674 -16.65 3.69 -13.78
CA LEU A 674 -16.40 3.02 -15.07
C LEU A 674 -17.02 3.79 -16.23
N ASP A 675 -18.28 4.20 -16.08
CA ASP A 675 -19.00 4.91 -17.13
C ASP A 675 -18.34 6.28 -17.43
N GLU A 676 -17.88 7.01 -16.40
CA GLU A 676 -17.12 8.26 -16.59
C GLU A 676 -15.76 8.02 -17.25
N ALA A 677 -15.07 6.90 -16.94
CA ALA A 677 -13.81 6.55 -17.59
C ALA A 677 -13.98 6.28 -19.09
N VAL A 678 -15.01 5.52 -19.47
CA VAL A 678 -15.33 5.22 -20.86
C VAL A 678 -15.72 6.49 -21.61
N LYS A 679 -16.55 7.34 -21.00
CA LYS A 679 -16.96 8.63 -21.58
C LYS A 679 -15.75 9.51 -21.91
N ARG A 680 -14.84 9.72 -20.94
CA ARG A 680 -13.65 10.55 -21.14
C ARG A 680 -12.69 9.95 -22.17
N ALA A 681 -12.52 8.63 -22.17
CA ALA A 681 -11.74 7.96 -23.21
C ALA A 681 -12.33 8.21 -24.60
N GLY A 682 -13.66 8.14 -24.74
CA GLY A 682 -14.36 8.47 -25.98
C GLY A 682 -14.13 9.90 -26.45
N GLU A 683 -14.18 10.88 -25.53
CA GLU A 683 -13.88 12.29 -25.83
C GLU A 683 -12.44 12.47 -26.37
N ILE A 684 -11.46 11.78 -25.77
CA ILE A 684 -10.05 11.81 -26.23
C ILE A 684 -9.87 11.18 -27.61
N ILE A 685 -10.57 10.06 -27.87
CA ILE A 685 -10.52 9.37 -29.17
C ILE A 685 -11.15 10.23 -30.27
N GLU A 686 -12.28 10.89 -29.98
CA GLU A 686 -12.96 11.76 -30.93
C GLU A 686 -12.07 12.95 -31.35
N ASP A 687 -11.31 13.53 -30.42
CA ASP A 687 -10.39 14.64 -30.68
C ASP A 687 -9.16 14.19 -31.50
N LYS A 688 -8.56 13.05 -31.16
CA LYS A 688 -7.29 12.61 -31.77
C LYS A 688 -7.44 11.77 -33.04
N ASN A 689 -8.51 10.99 -33.16
CA ASN A 689 -8.72 10.06 -34.27
C ASN A 689 -10.21 9.93 -34.63
N PRO A 690 -10.83 10.99 -35.19
CA PRO A 690 -12.25 11.03 -35.49
C PRO A 690 -12.71 10.04 -36.59
N ASP A 691 -11.79 9.42 -37.33
CA ASP A 691 -12.13 8.44 -38.36
C ASP A 691 -11.91 6.98 -37.90
N LEU A 692 -11.54 6.77 -36.63
CA LEU A 692 -11.33 5.44 -36.08
C LEU A 692 -12.61 4.59 -36.17
N LYS A 693 -12.48 3.34 -36.62
CA LYS A 693 -13.59 2.38 -36.65
C LYS A 693 -13.82 1.82 -35.24
N ASN A 694 -15.09 1.56 -34.89
CA ASN A 694 -15.48 0.98 -33.60
C ASN A 694 -15.06 1.82 -32.37
N LYS A 695 -15.15 3.16 -32.46
CA LYS A 695 -14.74 4.08 -31.38
C LYS A 695 -15.31 3.72 -30.01
N ASP A 696 -16.58 3.32 -29.94
CA ASP A 696 -17.23 2.98 -28.67
C ASP A 696 -16.54 1.80 -27.97
N GLU A 697 -16.12 0.79 -28.73
CA GLU A 697 -15.41 -0.36 -28.19
C GLU A 697 -13.97 0.00 -27.78
N VAL A 698 -13.30 0.84 -28.58
CA VAL A 698 -11.96 1.34 -28.22
C VAL A 698 -12.04 2.20 -26.95
N ALA A 699 -13.03 3.07 -26.84
CA ALA A 699 -13.28 3.89 -25.66
C ALA A 699 -13.57 3.03 -24.42
N ARG A 700 -14.33 1.93 -24.58
CA ARG A 700 -14.54 0.95 -23.51
C ARG A 700 -13.23 0.33 -23.06
N ILE A 701 -12.44 -0.22 -23.98
CA ILE A 701 -11.17 -0.90 -23.68
C ILE A 701 -10.17 0.06 -23.02
N VAL A 702 -10.08 1.29 -23.52
CA VAL A 702 -9.15 2.31 -23.01
C VAL A 702 -9.61 2.83 -21.65
N GLY A 703 -10.89 3.16 -21.49
CA GLY A 703 -11.45 3.66 -20.23
C GLY A 703 -11.34 2.64 -19.10
N ILE A 704 -11.83 1.41 -19.31
CA ILE A 704 -11.78 0.34 -18.31
C ILE A 704 -10.33 -0.08 -18.05
N GLY A 705 -9.50 -0.17 -19.09
CA GLY A 705 -8.07 -0.45 -18.97
C GLY A 705 -7.34 0.59 -18.12
N SER A 706 -7.70 1.87 -18.26
CA SER A 706 -7.11 2.97 -17.47
C SER A 706 -7.45 2.88 -15.99
N VAL A 707 -8.69 2.52 -15.64
CA VAL A 707 -9.11 2.27 -14.25
C VAL A 707 -8.29 1.14 -13.64
N LYS A 708 -8.19 -0.01 -14.33
CA LYS A 708 -7.47 -1.19 -13.85
C LYS A 708 -5.98 -0.90 -13.70
N TYR A 709 -5.36 -0.32 -14.72
CA TYR A 709 -3.95 -0.02 -14.71
C TYR A 709 -3.57 1.05 -13.68
N ASN A 710 -4.42 2.07 -13.46
CA ASN A 710 -4.15 3.08 -12.44
C ASN A 710 -4.09 2.48 -11.03
N ILE A 711 -4.96 1.53 -10.73
CA ILE A 711 -4.95 0.77 -9.47
C ILE A 711 -3.70 -0.11 -9.39
N LEU A 712 -3.42 -0.88 -10.44
CA LEU A 712 -2.36 -1.89 -10.44
C LEU A 712 -0.95 -1.31 -10.56
N SER A 713 -0.78 -0.10 -11.09
CA SER A 713 0.52 0.55 -11.26
C SER A 713 1.05 1.22 -9.99
N GLN A 714 0.18 1.42 -9.01
CA GLN A 714 0.53 1.97 -7.70
C GLN A 714 0.84 0.85 -6.71
N ASN A 715 1.61 1.17 -5.66
CA ASN A 715 1.85 0.21 -4.59
C ASN A 715 0.55 -0.03 -3.84
N ARG A 716 0.01 -1.25 -3.88
CA ARG A 716 -1.27 -1.59 -3.23
C ARG A 716 -1.32 -1.22 -1.74
N ILE A 717 -0.17 -1.23 -1.04
CA ILE A 717 -0.12 -1.01 0.42
C ILE A 717 -0.33 0.47 0.76
N THR A 718 0.08 1.37 -0.15
CA THR A 718 -0.14 2.81 0.01
C THR A 718 -1.53 3.21 -0.47
N ASP A 719 -1.99 4.40 -0.09
CA ASP A 719 -3.24 4.93 -0.63
C ASP A 719 -3.15 5.14 -2.15
N ILE A 720 -4.20 4.73 -2.85
CA ILE A 720 -4.32 4.79 -4.31
C ILE A 720 -4.97 6.11 -4.68
N THR A 721 -4.26 6.92 -5.48
CA THR A 721 -4.79 8.19 -5.96
C THR A 721 -5.38 8.03 -7.35
N PHE A 722 -6.64 8.43 -7.49
CA PHE A 722 -7.35 8.45 -8.76
C PHE A 722 -7.33 9.86 -9.35
N ASP A 723 -6.70 9.97 -10.51
CA ASP A 723 -6.50 11.21 -11.25
C ASP A 723 -6.83 10.96 -12.72
N TRP A 724 -7.96 11.52 -13.17
CA TRP A 724 -8.47 11.35 -14.53
C TRP A 724 -7.45 11.72 -15.58
N ASP A 725 -6.75 12.84 -15.38
CA ASP A 725 -5.81 13.37 -16.37
C ASP A 725 -4.59 12.45 -16.50
N THR A 726 -4.06 11.99 -15.36
CA THR A 726 -2.90 11.10 -15.35
C THR A 726 -3.23 9.72 -15.90
N MET A 727 -4.37 9.13 -15.52
CA MET A 727 -4.66 7.74 -15.91
C MET A 727 -5.11 7.58 -17.36
N LEU A 728 -5.74 8.59 -17.95
CA LEU A 728 -6.15 8.61 -19.36
C LEU A 728 -5.10 9.24 -20.29
N SER A 729 -3.95 9.64 -19.75
CA SER A 729 -2.87 10.24 -20.52
C SER A 729 -2.28 9.28 -21.54
N LEU A 730 -1.95 9.77 -22.73
CA LEU A 730 -1.12 9.05 -23.72
C LEU A 730 0.38 9.20 -23.45
N ASP A 731 0.76 9.93 -22.41
CA ASP A 731 2.13 10.15 -21.96
C ASP A 731 2.29 9.67 -20.50
N GLY A 732 3.44 9.10 -20.17
CA GLY A 732 3.72 8.59 -18.82
C GLY A 732 3.19 7.18 -18.57
N ASN A 733 3.25 6.74 -17.30
CA ASN A 733 2.94 5.37 -16.90
C ASN A 733 1.43 5.14 -16.79
N SER A 734 0.77 4.89 -17.93
CA SER A 734 -0.68 4.75 -18.06
C SER A 734 -1.08 3.59 -18.98
N ALA A 735 -2.34 3.14 -18.90
CA ALA A 735 -2.87 2.13 -19.83
C ALA A 735 -2.88 2.63 -21.28
N PRO A 736 -3.36 3.86 -21.58
CA PRO A 736 -3.41 4.34 -22.95
C PRO A 736 -2.02 4.42 -23.60
N TYR A 737 -0.97 4.80 -22.85
CA TYR A 737 0.41 4.80 -23.37
C TYR A 737 0.85 3.40 -23.82
N LEU A 738 0.56 2.37 -23.02
CA LEU A 738 0.89 0.97 -23.31
C LEU A 738 0.06 0.40 -24.46
N GLN A 739 -1.25 0.62 -24.44
CA GLN A 739 -2.18 0.19 -25.50
C GLN A 739 -1.81 0.85 -26.84
N TYR A 740 -1.49 2.14 -26.83
CA TYR A 740 -1.04 2.86 -28.02
C TYR A 740 0.32 2.37 -28.52
N THR A 741 1.26 2.05 -27.62
CA THR A 741 2.54 1.44 -27.99
C THR A 741 2.34 0.08 -28.66
N TYR A 742 1.42 -0.74 -28.14
CA TYR A 742 1.02 -2.01 -28.77
C TYR A 742 0.39 -1.80 -30.15
N ALA A 743 -0.59 -0.90 -30.29
CA ALA A 743 -1.24 -0.59 -31.56
C ALA A 743 -0.24 -0.08 -32.61
N ARG A 744 0.74 0.75 -32.18
CA ARG A 744 1.84 1.21 -33.03
C ARG A 744 2.70 0.05 -33.53
N ALA A 745 3.08 -0.88 -32.65
CA ALA A 745 3.82 -2.08 -33.05
C ALA A 745 3.05 -2.91 -34.09
N LYS A 746 1.74 -3.12 -33.87
CA LYS A 746 0.87 -3.82 -34.85
C LYS A 746 0.75 -3.09 -36.19
N SER A 747 0.67 -1.76 -36.16
CA SER A 747 0.66 -0.93 -37.37
C SER A 747 1.92 -1.11 -38.22
N ILE A 748 3.11 -1.18 -37.59
CA ILE A 748 4.39 -1.45 -38.29
C ILE A 748 4.36 -2.82 -38.96
N LEU A 749 3.97 -3.86 -38.22
CA LEU A 749 3.89 -5.23 -38.75
C LEU A 749 2.90 -5.34 -39.92
N ARG A 750 1.76 -4.65 -39.86
CA ARG A 750 0.79 -4.60 -40.96
C ARG A 750 1.36 -3.89 -42.19
N LYS A 751 2.04 -2.76 -42.00
CA LYS A 751 2.71 -2.03 -43.11
C LYS A 751 3.81 -2.87 -43.76
N ALA A 752 4.59 -3.61 -42.97
CA ALA A 752 5.61 -4.52 -43.50
C ALA A 752 5.03 -5.59 -44.41
N LYS A 753 3.91 -6.21 -44.00
CA LYS A 753 3.21 -7.22 -44.81
C LYS A 753 2.67 -6.64 -46.13
N ALA A 754 2.19 -5.40 -46.10
CA ALA A 754 1.65 -4.70 -47.28
C ALA A 754 2.73 -4.18 -48.25
N ALA A 755 3.95 -3.94 -47.78
CA ALA A 755 5.06 -3.39 -48.55
C ALA A 755 5.85 -4.44 -49.37
N THR A 756 5.24 -5.61 -49.64
CA THR A 756 5.91 -6.79 -50.22
C THR A 756 6.38 -6.66 -51.68
N GLU A 757 6.36 -5.46 -52.29
CA GLU A 757 6.74 -5.24 -53.71
C GLU A 757 7.63 -4.01 -54.01
N GLU A 758 8.16 -3.29 -53.02
CA GLU A 758 9.06 -2.15 -53.31
C GLU A 758 10.55 -2.50 -53.11
N SER A 759 11.36 -2.17 -54.13
CA SER A 759 12.82 -2.34 -54.09
C SER A 759 13.45 -1.47 -52.99
N PRO A 760 14.57 -1.92 -52.36
CA PRO A 760 15.28 -1.13 -51.37
C PRO A 760 15.69 0.21 -51.97
N SER A 761 15.15 1.31 -51.45
CA SER A 761 15.55 2.65 -51.89
C SER A 761 16.96 2.96 -51.41
N ASP A 762 17.79 3.60 -52.24
CA ASP A 762 19.08 4.17 -51.84
C ASP A 762 18.94 5.02 -50.58
N GLN A 763 19.52 4.58 -49.47
CA GLN A 763 19.38 5.22 -48.17
C GLN A 763 20.66 5.88 -47.69
N LYS A 764 20.47 6.99 -46.97
CA LYS A 764 21.53 7.71 -46.25
C LYS A 764 22.27 6.75 -45.31
N PRO A 765 23.55 7.00 -45.01
CA PRO A 765 24.29 6.21 -44.03
C PRO A 765 23.54 6.15 -42.70
N GLU A 766 23.25 4.95 -42.22
CA GLU A 766 22.68 4.72 -40.89
C GLU A 766 23.74 4.99 -39.80
N ASP A 767 23.34 5.59 -38.68
CA ASP A 767 24.18 5.65 -37.48
C ASP A 767 24.17 4.27 -36.80
N THR A 768 25.07 3.39 -37.24
CA THR A 768 25.11 1.98 -36.84
C THR A 768 25.31 1.79 -35.35
N ALA A 769 26.08 2.67 -34.69
CA ALA A 769 26.33 2.59 -33.25
C ALA A 769 25.04 2.86 -32.46
N LYS A 770 24.28 3.90 -32.84
CA LYS A 770 23.02 4.24 -32.18
C LYS A 770 21.94 3.18 -32.43
N ILE A 771 21.92 2.58 -33.63
CA ILE A 771 21.01 1.47 -33.94
C ILE A 771 21.32 0.25 -33.05
N GLU A 772 22.60 -0.11 -32.94
CA GLU A 772 23.03 -1.23 -32.10
C GLU A 772 22.69 -0.98 -30.62
N GLU A 773 22.94 0.23 -30.11
CA GLU A 773 22.60 0.63 -28.74
C GLU A 773 21.11 0.44 -28.42
N LYS A 774 20.21 1.01 -29.25
CA LYS A 774 18.76 0.92 -29.01
C LYS A 774 18.22 -0.49 -29.21
N THR A 775 18.77 -1.24 -30.16
CA THR A 775 18.42 -2.65 -30.38
C THR A 775 18.84 -3.50 -29.17
N LYS A 776 20.07 -3.32 -28.68
CA LYS A 776 20.59 -4.03 -27.51
C LYS A 776 19.79 -3.71 -26.25
N SER A 777 19.45 -2.44 -26.01
CA SER A 777 18.62 -2.04 -24.86
C SER A 777 17.25 -2.75 -24.85
N LEU A 778 16.56 -2.82 -26.00
CA LEU A 778 15.28 -3.53 -26.11
C LEU A 778 15.43 -5.05 -25.93
N LEU A 779 16.43 -5.66 -26.56
CA LEU A 779 16.73 -7.08 -26.43
C LEU A 779 17.00 -7.49 -24.97
N ARG A 780 17.75 -6.68 -24.22
CA ARG A 780 18.06 -6.91 -22.79
C ARG A 780 16.83 -6.87 -21.88
N ALA A 781 15.73 -6.25 -22.31
CA ALA A 781 14.50 -6.18 -21.53
C ALA A 781 13.61 -7.42 -21.66
N LEU A 782 13.70 -8.18 -22.76
CA LEU A 782 12.82 -9.32 -23.01
C LEU A 782 12.95 -10.46 -21.97
N PRO A 783 14.16 -11.01 -21.67
CA PRO A 783 14.29 -12.13 -20.74
C PRO A 783 13.78 -11.84 -19.33
N LYS A 784 13.80 -10.56 -18.93
CA LYS A 784 13.33 -10.11 -17.62
C LYS A 784 11.82 -10.32 -17.43
N TYR A 785 11.02 -10.45 -18.49
CA TYR A 785 9.56 -10.59 -18.40
C TYR A 785 9.12 -11.70 -17.43
N LYS A 786 9.69 -12.90 -17.58
CA LYS A 786 9.39 -14.08 -16.74
C LYS A 786 9.74 -13.81 -15.28
N GLU A 787 10.86 -13.12 -15.05
CA GLU A 787 11.38 -12.76 -13.73
C GLU A 787 10.46 -11.77 -13.03
N TYR A 788 9.92 -10.78 -13.77
CA TYR A 788 8.97 -9.81 -13.24
C TYR A 788 7.58 -10.41 -12.96
N ILE A 789 7.12 -11.40 -13.72
CA ILE A 789 5.89 -12.16 -13.40
C ILE A 789 6.06 -12.90 -12.07
N ALA A 790 7.14 -13.70 -11.96
CA ALA A 790 7.42 -14.48 -10.75
C ALA A 790 7.53 -13.58 -9.51
N ARG A 791 8.27 -12.46 -9.64
CA ARG A 791 8.43 -11.48 -8.57
C ARG A 791 7.12 -10.79 -8.21
N ALA A 792 6.29 -10.41 -9.18
CA ALA A 792 4.99 -9.80 -8.92
C ALA A 792 4.06 -10.74 -8.14
N ALA A 793 4.09 -12.04 -8.45
CA ALA A 793 3.33 -13.05 -7.72
C ALA A 793 3.88 -13.25 -6.29
N GLU A 794 5.20 -13.41 -6.14
CA GLU A 794 5.85 -13.63 -4.85
C GLU A 794 5.62 -12.46 -3.86
N GLU A 795 5.74 -11.22 -4.35
CA GLU A 795 5.52 -10.02 -3.53
C GLU A 795 4.03 -9.64 -3.39
N TYR A 796 3.13 -10.33 -4.10
CA TYR A 796 1.72 -9.98 -4.28
C TYR A 796 1.56 -8.53 -4.78
N LYS A 797 2.43 -8.09 -5.69
CA LYS A 797 2.55 -6.71 -6.18
C LYS A 797 2.45 -6.66 -7.70
N PRO A 798 1.24 -6.49 -8.26
CA PRO A 798 1.05 -6.30 -9.69
C PRO A 798 1.82 -5.10 -10.27
N ASN A 799 2.10 -4.08 -9.43
CA ASN A 799 2.84 -2.88 -9.85
C ASN A 799 4.30 -3.16 -10.24
N VAL A 800 4.84 -4.31 -9.83
CA VAL A 800 6.15 -4.78 -10.30
C VAL A 800 6.09 -5.10 -11.80
N LEU A 801 5.01 -5.73 -12.27
CA LEU A 801 4.81 -6.04 -13.68
C LEU A 801 4.44 -4.80 -14.49
N THR A 802 3.59 -3.90 -13.98
CA THR A 802 3.25 -2.66 -14.71
C THR A 802 4.48 -1.81 -15.01
N ASN A 803 5.37 -1.64 -14.03
CA ASN A 803 6.60 -0.87 -14.20
C ASN A 803 7.54 -1.51 -15.25
N TYR A 804 7.62 -2.84 -15.29
CA TYR A 804 8.34 -3.55 -16.34
C TYR A 804 7.73 -3.29 -17.73
N LEU A 805 6.41 -3.39 -17.87
CA LEU A 805 5.74 -3.17 -19.16
C LEU A 805 5.90 -1.72 -19.63
N PHE A 806 5.86 -0.76 -18.71
CA PHE A 806 6.11 0.64 -19.01
C PHE A 806 7.54 0.88 -19.51
N ASP A 807 8.55 0.35 -18.81
CA ASP A 807 9.95 0.43 -19.24
C ASP A 807 10.17 -0.23 -20.61
N LEU A 808 9.58 -1.41 -20.83
CA LEU A 808 9.61 -2.11 -22.12
C LEU A 808 9.01 -1.24 -23.25
N ALA A 809 7.87 -0.59 -22.99
CA ALA A 809 7.24 0.31 -23.96
C ALA A 809 8.08 1.57 -24.23
N GLN A 810 8.76 2.13 -23.22
CA GLN A 810 9.71 3.23 -23.41
C GLN A 810 10.90 2.82 -24.28
N LYS A 811 11.50 1.65 -24.01
CA LYS A 811 12.58 1.08 -24.83
C LYS A 811 12.14 0.84 -26.26
N PHE A 812 10.95 0.29 -26.46
CA PHE A 812 10.39 0.08 -27.79
C PHE A 812 10.15 1.39 -28.53
N ASN A 813 9.58 2.41 -27.90
CA ASN A 813 9.37 3.70 -28.55
C ASN A 813 10.70 4.38 -28.90
N SER A 814 11.73 4.24 -28.06
CA SER A 814 13.10 4.71 -28.35
C SER A 814 13.73 3.98 -29.53
N PHE A 815 13.59 2.65 -29.59
CA PHE A 815 13.98 1.81 -30.71
C PHE A 815 13.27 2.24 -31.99
N TYR A 816 11.94 2.33 -31.97
CA TYR A 816 11.12 2.72 -33.12
C TYR A 816 11.49 4.09 -33.70
N ASN A 817 11.74 5.09 -32.84
CA ASN A 817 12.07 6.44 -33.27
C ASN A 817 13.47 6.55 -33.89
N THR A 818 14.34 5.57 -33.64
CA THR A 818 15.77 5.62 -34.00
C THR A 818 16.14 4.62 -35.10
N VAL A 819 15.57 3.42 -35.05
CA VAL A 819 15.94 2.28 -35.88
C VAL A 819 14.96 2.15 -37.05
N PRO A 820 15.39 2.36 -38.32
CA PRO A 820 14.52 2.20 -39.47
C PRO A 820 14.05 0.75 -39.60
N VAL A 821 12.77 0.44 -39.44
CA VAL A 821 12.28 -0.94 -39.58
C VAL A 821 11.94 -1.26 -41.03
N LEU A 822 10.95 -0.58 -41.61
CA LEU A 822 10.43 -0.84 -42.96
C LEU A 822 11.42 -0.51 -44.09
N LYS A 823 12.43 0.29 -43.77
CA LYS A 823 13.40 0.84 -44.71
C LYS A 823 14.75 0.11 -44.65
N ALA A 824 14.95 -0.79 -43.69
CA ALA A 824 16.21 -1.51 -43.55
C ALA A 824 16.50 -2.43 -44.75
N LYS A 825 17.75 -2.89 -44.87
CA LYS A 825 18.10 -4.04 -45.73
C LYS A 825 17.30 -5.27 -45.28
N ILE A 826 17.03 -6.19 -46.20
CA ILE A 826 16.16 -7.37 -45.95
C ILE A 826 16.56 -8.13 -44.67
N GLU A 827 17.86 -8.44 -44.50
CA GLU A 827 18.37 -9.18 -43.34
C GLU A 827 18.15 -8.43 -42.01
N ASP A 828 18.38 -7.11 -41.99
CA ASP A 828 18.14 -6.26 -40.83
C ASP A 828 16.64 -6.05 -40.58
N GLN A 829 15.84 -5.99 -41.65
CA GLN A 829 14.40 -5.77 -41.61
C GLN A 829 13.70 -6.95 -40.93
N GLU A 830 14.05 -8.19 -41.28
CA GLU A 830 13.48 -9.39 -40.66
C GLU A 830 13.73 -9.43 -39.15
N ALA A 831 14.97 -9.20 -38.71
CA ALA A 831 15.33 -9.18 -37.29
C ALA A 831 14.62 -8.05 -36.52
N ARG A 832 14.52 -6.84 -37.12
CA ARG A 832 13.83 -5.68 -36.52
C ARG A 832 12.31 -5.91 -36.41
N LEU A 833 11.70 -6.59 -37.39
CA LEU A 833 10.29 -6.96 -37.36
C LEU A 833 10.00 -8.06 -36.33
N GLU A 834 10.88 -9.06 -36.23
CA GLU A 834 10.81 -10.10 -35.20
C GLU A 834 10.84 -9.48 -33.80
N LEU A 835 11.79 -8.58 -33.53
CA LEU A 835 11.89 -7.89 -32.25
C LEU A 835 10.64 -7.04 -31.94
N THR A 836 10.08 -6.41 -32.97
CA THR A 836 8.82 -5.65 -32.87
C THR A 836 7.65 -6.58 -32.51
N GLU A 837 7.57 -7.75 -33.13
CA GLU A 837 6.52 -8.74 -32.85
C GLU A 837 6.67 -9.32 -31.44
N ALA A 838 7.86 -9.75 -31.06
CA ALA A 838 8.17 -10.26 -29.71
C ALA A 838 7.78 -9.25 -28.62
N THR A 839 8.17 -7.99 -28.79
CA THR A 839 7.80 -6.90 -27.87
C THR A 839 6.28 -6.71 -27.80
N SER A 840 5.59 -6.72 -28.95
CA SER A 840 4.13 -6.59 -28.99
C SER A 840 3.42 -7.75 -28.28
N LYS A 841 3.96 -8.98 -28.35
CA LYS A 841 3.41 -10.15 -27.66
C LYS A 841 3.59 -10.03 -26.15
N ILE A 842 4.77 -9.62 -25.67
CA ILE A 842 5.01 -9.41 -24.25
C ILE A 842 4.10 -8.31 -23.69
N LEU A 843 3.93 -7.18 -24.40
CA LEU A 843 3.00 -6.13 -23.98
C LEU A 843 1.56 -6.65 -23.88
N LYS A 844 1.08 -7.38 -24.90
CA LYS A 844 -0.26 -7.98 -24.90
C LYS A 844 -0.46 -8.96 -23.75
N ASN A 845 0.47 -9.89 -23.58
CA ASN A 845 0.36 -10.94 -22.56
C ASN A 845 0.47 -10.34 -21.16
N GLY A 846 1.41 -9.41 -20.93
CA GLY A 846 1.56 -8.71 -19.66
C GLY A 846 0.32 -7.89 -19.28
N LEU A 847 -0.26 -7.15 -20.24
CA LEU A 847 -1.51 -6.42 -20.02
C LEU A 847 -2.69 -7.38 -19.74
N ALA A 848 -2.74 -8.53 -20.43
CA ALA A 848 -3.77 -9.54 -20.17
C ALA A 848 -3.67 -10.12 -18.74
N LEU A 849 -2.46 -10.34 -18.21
CA LEU A 849 -2.28 -10.75 -16.79
C LEU A 849 -2.85 -9.71 -15.81
N LEU A 850 -2.76 -8.43 -16.15
CA LEU A 850 -3.33 -7.31 -15.40
C LEU A 850 -4.84 -7.11 -15.67
N GLY A 851 -5.44 -7.93 -16.55
CA GLY A 851 -6.83 -7.79 -16.98
C GLY A 851 -7.09 -6.55 -17.84
N VAL A 852 -6.06 -5.99 -18.45
CA VAL A 852 -6.16 -4.83 -19.36
C VAL A 852 -6.19 -5.32 -20.80
N GLU A 853 -7.29 -5.06 -21.49
CA GLU A 853 -7.48 -5.40 -22.90
C GLU A 853 -6.63 -4.49 -23.80
N VAL A 854 -6.33 -4.94 -25.03
CA VAL A 854 -5.59 -4.16 -26.04
C VAL A 854 -6.35 -4.13 -27.36
N VAL A 855 -6.10 -3.07 -28.14
CA VAL A 855 -6.63 -2.89 -29.50
C VAL A 855 -5.49 -2.84 -30.50
N GLU A 856 -5.69 -3.36 -31.71
CA GLU A 856 -4.66 -3.32 -32.77
C GLU A 856 -4.61 -1.97 -33.50
N GLU A 857 -5.67 -1.16 -33.37
CA GLU A 857 -5.79 0.19 -33.91
C GLU A 857 -6.39 1.10 -32.83
N MET A 858 -5.76 2.25 -32.62
CA MET A 858 -6.12 3.25 -31.60
C MET A 858 -5.85 4.64 -32.15
#